data_AF-A0A9E2JH37-F1
#
_entry.id   AF-A0A9E2JH37-F1
#
_cell.length_a   1.000
_cell.length_b   1.000
_cell.length_c   1.000
_cell.angle_alpha   90.00
_cell.angle_beta   90.00
_cell.angle_gamma   90.00
#
_symmetry.space_group_name_H-M   'P 1'
#
loop_
_entity.id
_entity.type
_entity.pdbx_description
1 polymer ?
#
loop_
_entity_poly.entity_id
_entity_poly.type
_entity_poly.pdbx_seq_one_letter_code
_entity_poly.pdbx_strand_id
1 'polypeptide(L)'
;MDNDTHIRNGKENPASTRRRYKPTMAQQSGIALVLGCSCGLFFGEQAARLKVVGDVYVALMQMMVLPYIILSLIEGLGRLEIKQAGKLLKYAALFLLLIWGVMAGVLFILPFSFPEIESGSYFSSSLLMSPKPINFIDIFIPGNIFESLSEDHLPAIILFCIVFGVFLISAEKKEELFRPMRVLLDAINRGMKLIISLTPIGLFAMTAVAAGTLTFDEIERLQGYFIIQVWMTLLLCFWVLPALTTCFTPFRFRDIVKVSWPAIMLAFAASKMLVALPLIIEGVRELAEKYEFDEKRVAEKLDVLIPIFFPFPATGKLLVLLFLPFAGWYMGSPPPPSEFGLYYPTGLFSLFGNPFVAVPFMLNLLHIPSDMFELFVTSGVICGRLSAGIKSMDLFILTALTLCAVSGRSMIQWRRVIVVAAVTGLLLATGVYSTHTYLRIVFNGAYTGGKVLLSMPLLSKPVRHRIVKPGPNPVLLEPGESRMERIRRTGVIRIGFHEDNMPFSYRNTKGDLVGFDMEMAHDLAREIGVRIEFVPFLLRTLDRQIEDDHFDLAMSGLAGSLDRYGQARFTKPYLSSATALAALDHQREFATLEGIASLGRIRVGIHPGVRREADLIRSRYPSYFSNVEFINLNSYRDFFERKGEDKRLNALFTLAEGGAAWTLIYPMYQIYTPLGNSISLPLVYPHGFDNDCRFTGFLNYWITLKEDDGTIKRAYDYWILGKDAKKKKPRWSIIRNLLHWVN
;
A
#
# COMPACT_ATOMS: atom_id res chain seq x y z
N MET A 1 -85.95 20.19 -34.40
CA MET A 1 -85.90 20.43 -35.86
C MET A 1 -84.49 20.10 -36.30
N ASP A 2 -84.38 19.02 -37.05
CA ASP A 2 -83.21 18.56 -37.79
C ASP A 2 -82.60 19.69 -38.63
N ASN A 3 -81.28 19.70 -38.84
CA ASN A 3 -80.72 18.99 -39.98
C ASN A 3 -79.18 19.04 -40.02
N ASP A 4 -78.59 17.87 -40.23
CA ASP A 4 -77.26 17.68 -40.78
C ASP A 4 -77.13 18.33 -42.17
N THR A 5 -75.91 18.73 -42.54
CA THR A 5 -75.29 18.30 -43.81
C THR A 5 -73.82 18.70 -43.90
N HIS A 6 -72.98 17.67 -44.06
CA HIS A 6 -71.58 17.71 -44.45
C HIS A 6 -71.31 18.44 -45.78
N ILE A 7 -70.08 18.96 -45.99
CA ILE A 7 -69.08 18.41 -46.96
C ILE A 7 -67.84 19.35 -47.15
N ARG A 8 -66.66 18.71 -47.02
CA ARG A 8 -65.32 18.91 -47.67
C ARG A 8 -64.24 19.89 -47.15
N ASN A 9 -63.20 19.24 -46.61
CA ASN A 9 -61.79 19.20 -47.05
C ASN A 9 -60.93 20.48 -47.09
N GLY A 10 -60.12 20.65 -46.03
CA GLY A 10 -58.78 21.22 -46.09
C GLY A 10 -57.78 20.27 -45.42
N LYS A 11 -56.79 19.79 -46.16
CA LYS A 11 -55.70 18.93 -45.67
C LYS A 11 -54.82 19.71 -44.70
N GLU A 12 -54.77 19.31 -43.42
CA GLU A 12 -53.69 19.70 -42.51
C GLU A 12 -52.60 18.64 -42.50
N ASN A 13 -51.37 19.14 -42.65
CA ASN A 13 -50.13 18.40 -42.80
C ASN A 13 -49.68 17.87 -41.42
N PRO A 14 -49.37 16.56 -41.22
CA PRO A 14 -48.90 16.07 -39.94
C PRO A 14 -47.43 16.46 -39.76
N ALA A 15 -47.18 17.54 -39.01
CA ALA A 15 -45.84 17.89 -38.57
C ALA A 15 -45.25 16.75 -37.74
N SER A 16 -44.22 16.10 -38.29
CA SER A 16 -43.43 15.07 -37.66
C SER A 16 -42.73 15.60 -36.40
N THR A 17 -43.25 15.28 -35.22
CA THR A 17 -42.52 15.48 -33.96
C THR A 17 -41.44 14.40 -33.83
N ARG A 18 -40.24 14.68 -34.35
CA ARG A 18 -39.03 13.88 -34.05
C ARG A 18 -38.78 13.94 -32.54
N ARG A 19 -39.21 12.91 -31.79
CA ARG A 19 -38.78 12.68 -30.40
C ARG A 19 -37.26 12.54 -30.40
N ARG A 20 -36.53 13.60 -29.99
CA ARG A 20 -35.09 13.54 -29.72
C ARG A 20 -34.85 12.51 -28.62
N TYR A 21 -34.13 11.44 -28.96
CA TYR A 21 -33.65 10.45 -28.01
C TYR A 21 -32.79 11.13 -26.94
N LYS A 22 -33.25 11.12 -25.68
CA LYS A 22 -32.44 11.55 -24.54
C LYS A 22 -31.79 10.31 -23.92
N PRO A 23 -30.44 10.19 -23.94
CA PRO A 23 -29.77 9.03 -23.37
C PRO A 23 -30.03 8.94 -21.87
N THR A 24 -30.24 7.73 -21.36
CA THR A 24 -30.44 7.48 -19.93
C THR A 24 -29.17 7.79 -19.13
N MET A 25 -29.29 8.04 -17.82
CA MET A 25 -28.11 8.32 -16.96
C MET A 25 -27.05 7.22 -17.04
N ALA A 26 -27.47 5.96 -17.13
CA ALA A 26 -26.55 4.84 -17.31
C ALA A 26 -25.78 4.93 -18.64
N GLN A 27 -26.44 5.34 -19.73
CA GLN A 27 -25.78 5.54 -21.02
C GLN A 27 -24.85 6.74 -21.01
N GLN A 28 -25.24 7.84 -20.38
CA GLN A 28 -24.38 9.03 -20.23
C GLN A 28 -23.11 8.70 -19.44
N SER A 29 -23.25 7.96 -18.33
CA SER A 29 -22.11 7.49 -17.55
C SER A 29 -21.22 6.53 -18.36
N GLY A 30 -21.81 5.59 -19.11
CA GLY A 30 -21.05 4.70 -19.99
C GLY A 30 -20.24 5.45 -21.04
N ILE A 31 -20.85 6.45 -21.70
CA ILE A 31 -20.17 7.32 -22.68
C ILE A 31 -19.06 8.13 -22.02
N ALA A 32 -19.32 8.73 -20.86
CA ALA A 32 -18.33 9.51 -20.13
C ALA A 32 -17.10 8.70 -19.73
N LEU A 33 -17.29 7.43 -19.35
CA LEU A 33 -16.19 6.51 -19.03
C LEU A 33 -15.31 6.21 -20.25
N VAL A 34 -15.92 5.91 -21.40
CA VAL A 34 -15.17 5.63 -22.64
C VAL A 34 -14.42 6.87 -23.12
N LEU A 35 -15.08 8.04 -23.10
CA LEU A 35 -14.46 9.31 -23.48
C LEU A 35 -13.33 9.70 -22.52
N GLY A 36 -13.52 9.48 -21.22
CA GLY A 36 -12.51 9.78 -20.21
C GLY A 36 -11.28 8.90 -20.38
N CYS A 37 -11.44 7.57 -20.52
CA CYS A 37 -10.32 6.68 -20.83
C CYS A 37 -9.58 7.08 -22.12
N SER A 38 -10.33 7.40 -23.18
CA SER A 38 -9.76 7.84 -24.46
C SER A 38 -8.96 9.15 -24.30
N CYS A 39 -9.50 10.11 -23.55
CA CYS A 39 -8.84 11.37 -23.22
C CYS A 39 -7.54 11.14 -22.42
N GLY A 40 -7.58 10.29 -21.39
CA GLY A 40 -6.41 9.97 -20.58
C GLY A 40 -5.29 9.30 -21.39
N LEU A 41 -5.63 8.35 -22.26
CA LEU A 41 -4.67 7.71 -23.17
C LEU A 41 -4.10 8.68 -24.21
N PHE A 42 -4.90 9.64 -24.68
CA PHE A 42 -4.49 10.60 -25.68
C PHE A 42 -3.55 11.68 -25.11
N PHE A 43 -3.92 12.30 -23.98
CA PHE A 43 -3.20 13.43 -23.38
C PHE A 43 -2.14 13.03 -22.35
N GLY A 44 -2.18 11.81 -21.81
CA GLY A 44 -1.23 11.33 -20.81
C GLY A 44 -1.21 12.21 -19.55
N GLU A 45 -0.02 12.64 -19.12
CA GLU A 45 0.18 13.42 -17.88
C GLU A 45 -0.64 14.72 -17.83
N GLN A 46 -0.97 15.33 -18.97
CA GLN A 46 -1.78 16.56 -18.98
C GLN A 46 -3.20 16.32 -18.46
N ALA A 47 -3.70 15.07 -18.51
CA ALA A 47 -4.98 14.70 -17.92
C ALA A 47 -5.01 14.90 -16.40
N ALA A 48 -3.86 14.97 -15.72
CA ALA A 48 -3.79 15.25 -14.28
C ALA A 48 -4.45 16.58 -13.90
N ARG A 49 -4.54 17.56 -14.81
CA ARG A 49 -5.25 18.83 -14.57
C ARG A 49 -6.75 18.63 -14.33
N LEU A 50 -7.35 17.56 -14.85
CA LEU A 50 -8.75 17.20 -14.62
C LEU A 50 -9.00 16.66 -13.21
N LYS A 51 -7.94 16.38 -12.42
CA LYS A 51 -8.04 15.89 -11.04
C LYS A 51 -8.88 16.83 -10.16
N VAL A 52 -8.75 18.14 -10.34
CA VAL A 52 -9.53 19.14 -9.61
C VAL A 52 -11.03 18.92 -9.80
N VAL A 53 -11.48 18.63 -11.02
CA VAL A 53 -12.91 18.38 -11.33
C VAL A 53 -13.38 17.09 -10.67
N GLY A 54 -12.55 16.03 -10.70
CA GLY A 54 -12.83 14.78 -10.01
C GLY A 54 -12.94 14.95 -8.49
N ASP A 55 -11.98 15.66 -7.89
CA ASP A 55 -11.93 15.93 -6.45
C ASP A 55 -13.14 16.76 -5.99
N VAL A 56 -13.53 17.80 -6.74
CA VAL A 56 -14.74 18.60 -6.46
C VAL A 56 -16.00 17.73 -6.48
N TYR A 57 -16.16 16.88 -7.49
CA TYR A 57 -17.30 15.96 -7.54
C TYR A 57 -17.32 15.00 -6.33
N VAL A 58 -16.16 14.46 -5.97
CA VAL A 58 -16.00 13.57 -4.81
C VAL A 58 -16.38 14.29 -3.52
N ALA A 59 -15.91 15.53 -3.33
CA ALA A 59 -16.19 16.35 -2.14
C ALA A 59 -17.68 16.72 -2.03
N LEU A 60 -18.31 17.13 -3.13
CA LEU A 60 -19.76 17.42 -3.18
C LEU A 60 -20.58 16.21 -2.74
N MET A 61 -20.22 15.01 -3.20
CA MET A 61 -20.87 13.78 -2.76
C MET A 61 -20.64 13.51 -1.26
N GLN A 62 -19.41 13.67 -0.74
CA GLN A 62 -19.10 13.42 0.68
C GLN A 62 -19.85 14.39 1.61
N MET A 63 -19.99 15.65 1.21
CA MET A 63 -20.71 16.69 1.96
C MET A 63 -22.16 16.29 2.29
N MET A 64 -22.84 15.53 1.41
CA MET A 64 -24.23 15.12 1.62
C MET A 64 -24.37 13.80 2.39
N VAL A 65 -23.35 12.95 2.35
CA VAL A 65 -23.43 11.57 2.82
C VAL A 65 -23.48 11.47 4.34
N LEU A 66 -22.59 12.17 5.03
CA LEU A 66 -22.51 12.10 6.48
C LEU A 66 -23.78 12.64 7.16
N PRO A 67 -24.31 13.84 6.78
CA PRO A 67 -25.61 14.30 7.28
C PRO A 67 -26.76 13.34 6.98
N TYR A 68 -26.77 12.76 5.77
CA TYR A 68 -27.79 11.77 5.38
C TYR A 68 -27.77 10.54 6.29
N ILE A 69 -26.59 9.95 6.55
CA ILE A 69 -26.46 8.75 7.39
C ILE A 69 -26.97 9.00 8.80
N ILE A 70 -26.57 10.13 9.40
CA ILE A 70 -26.96 10.46 10.79
C ILE A 70 -28.47 10.61 10.90
N LEU A 71 -29.06 11.43 10.03
CA LEU A 71 -30.50 11.70 10.06
C LEU A 71 -31.30 10.44 9.73
N SER A 72 -30.89 9.68 8.71
CA SER A 72 -31.60 8.47 8.28
C SER A 72 -31.53 7.34 9.31
N LEU A 73 -30.40 7.13 9.98
CA LEU A 73 -30.28 6.10 11.01
C LEU A 73 -31.09 6.44 12.26
N ILE A 74 -30.95 7.66 12.78
CA ILE A 74 -31.64 8.10 14.00
C ILE A 74 -33.17 8.09 13.77
N GLU A 75 -33.61 8.66 12.65
CA GLU A 75 -35.03 8.72 12.30
C GLU A 75 -35.60 7.34 11.96
N GLY A 76 -34.88 6.56 11.15
CA GLY A 76 -35.34 5.26 10.66
C GLY A 76 -35.46 4.23 11.78
N LEU A 77 -34.48 4.15 12.68
CA LEU A 77 -34.53 3.25 13.84
C LEU A 77 -35.52 3.71 14.90
N GLY A 78 -35.59 5.02 15.19
CA GLY A 78 -36.42 5.55 16.26
C GLY A 78 -37.94 5.48 15.99
N ARG A 79 -38.34 5.27 14.73
CA ARG A 79 -39.74 5.00 14.35
C ARG A 79 -40.22 3.58 14.62
N LEU A 80 -39.31 2.63 14.68
CA LEU A 80 -39.68 1.22 14.82
C LEU A 80 -40.21 0.93 16.22
N GLU A 81 -41.02 -0.13 16.33
CA GLU A 81 -41.31 -0.75 17.62
C GLU A 81 -40.12 -1.58 18.10
N ILE A 82 -39.90 -1.69 19.41
CA ILE A 82 -38.78 -2.45 20.01
C ILE A 82 -38.72 -3.89 19.47
N LYS A 83 -39.87 -4.58 19.36
CA LYS A 83 -39.93 -5.94 18.83
C LYS A 83 -39.54 -6.02 17.35
N GLN A 84 -39.92 -5.03 16.55
CA GLN A 84 -39.61 -4.97 15.13
C GLN A 84 -38.14 -4.62 14.90
N ALA A 85 -37.61 -3.64 15.64
CA ALA A 85 -36.20 -3.25 15.63
C ALA A 85 -35.29 -4.42 16.01
N GLY A 86 -35.61 -5.15 17.09
CA GLY A 86 -34.84 -6.33 17.51
C GLY A 86 -34.83 -7.45 16.45
N LYS A 87 -35.98 -7.73 15.82
CA LYS A 87 -36.06 -8.72 14.73
C LYS A 87 -35.25 -8.28 13.51
N LEU A 88 -35.36 -7.01 13.12
CA LEU A 88 -34.65 -6.45 11.98
C LEU A 88 -33.12 -6.48 12.19
N LEU A 89 -32.64 -6.04 13.36
CA LEU A 89 -31.23 -6.05 13.72
C LEU A 89 -30.66 -7.48 13.76
N LYS A 90 -31.41 -8.45 14.31
CA LYS A 90 -31.01 -9.86 14.34
C LYS A 90 -30.75 -10.41 12.94
N TYR A 91 -31.68 -10.21 12.00
CA TYR A 91 -31.50 -10.71 10.63
C TYR A 91 -30.45 -9.92 9.84
N ALA A 92 -30.35 -8.61 10.05
CA ALA A 92 -29.28 -7.79 9.47
C ALA A 92 -27.90 -8.29 9.90
N ALA A 93 -27.69 -8.48 11.21
CA ALA A 93 -26.45 -9.02 11.75
C ALA A 93 -26.17 -10.45 11.24
N LEU A 94 -27.19 -11.32 11.20
CA LEU A 94 -27.03 -12.70 10.71
C LEU A 94 -26.51 -12.74 9.27
N PHE A 95 -27.13 -11.99 8.34
CA PHE A 95 -26.71 -12.01 6.94
C PHE A 95 -25.40 -11.26 6.71
N LEU A 96 -25.11 -10.22 7.49
CA LEU A 96 -23.81 -9.56 7.47
C LEU A 96 -22.69 -10.53 7.90
N LEU A 97 -22.87 -11.24 9.02
CA LEU A 97 -21.91 -12.23 9.51
C LEU A 97 -21.76 -13.39 8.52
N LEU A 98 -22.84 -13.80 7.85
CA LEU A 98 -22.78 -14.80 6.79
C LEU A 98 -21.90 -14.35 5.62
N ILE A 99 -22.11 -13.13 5.12
CA ILE A 99 -21.30 -12.57 4.02
C ILE A 99 -19.84 -12.41 4.44
N TRP A 100 -19.57 -11.92 5.65
CA TRP A 100 -18.21 -11.86 6.19
C TRP A 100 -17.57 -13.23 6.35
N GLY A 101 -18.32 -14.26 6.77
CA GLY A 101 -17.84 -15.63 6.86
C GLY A 101 -17.44 -16.20 5.50
N VAL A 102 -18.28 -15.99 4.47
CA VAL A 102 -17.93 -16.36 3.08
C VAL A 102 -16.68 -15.61 2.63
N MET A 103 -16.60 -14.30 2.90
CA MET A 103 -15.46 -13.48 2.52
C MET A 103 -14.18 -13.88 3.25
N ALA A 104 -14.25 -14.26 4.52
CA ALA A 104 -13.11 -14.77 5.27
C ALA A 104 -12.57 -16.07 4.65
N GLY A 105 -13.45 -16.98 4.25
CA GLY A 105 -13.06 -18.20 3.52
C GLY A 105 -12.41 -17.89 2.16
N VAL A 106 -12.97 -16.95 1.40
CA VAL A 106 -12.39 -16.47 0.15
C VAL A 106 -11.00 -15.87 0.38
N LEU A 107 -10.86 -14.96 1.34
CA LEU A 107 -9.60 -14.31 1.69
C LEU A 107 -8.56 -15.31 2.19
N PHE A 108 -8.96 -16.37 2.88
CA PHE A 108 -8.04 -17.44 3.29
C PHE A 108 -7.46 -18.19 2.08
N ILE A 109 -8.26 -18.41 1.04
CA ILE A 109 -7.88 -19.19 -0.15
C ILE A 109 -7.07 -18.35 -1.16
N LEU A 110 -7.37 -17.05 -1.28
CA LEU A 110 -6.79 -16.20 -2.33
C LEU A 110 -5.27 -16.11 -2.34
N PRO A 111 -4.56 -16.03 -1.21
CA PRO A 111 -3.09 -15.94 -1.18
C PRO A 111 -2.39 -17.11 -1.86
N PHE A 112 -3.02 -18.29 -1.94
CA PHE A 112 -2.46 -19.44 -2.67
C PHE A 112 -2.39 -19.21 -4.19
N SER A 113 -3.04 -18.16 -4.70
CA SER A 113 -2.89 -17.70 -6.09
C SER A 113 -1.48 -17.17 -6.37
N PHE A 114 -0.71 -16.80 -5.33
CA PHE A 114 0.64 -16.28 -5.48
C PHE A 114 1.65 -17.44 -5.40
N PRO A 115 2.44 -17.71 -6.45
CA PRO A 115 3.46 -18.76 -6.45
C PRO A 115 4.70 -18.35 -5.66
N GLU A 116 5.52 -19.31 -5.25
CA GLU A 116 6.84 -19.00 -4.70
C GLU A 116 7.72 -18.34 -5.79
N ILE A 117 8.27 -17.17 -5.49
CA ILE A 117 9.14 -16.40 -6.38
C ILE A 117 10.38 -15.98 -5.59
N GLU A 118 11.54 -16.03 -6.23
CA GLU A 118 12.74 -15.38 -5.72
C GLU A 118 12.61 -13.86 -5.88
N SER A 119 12.52 -13.12 -4.78
CA SER A 119 12.51 -11.65 -4.82
C SER A 119 13.24 -11.06 -3.63
N GLY A 120 13.98 -9.98 -3.88
CA GLY A 120 14.63 -9.15 -2.88
C GLY A 120 14.23 -7.68 -3.08
N SER A 121 14.10 -6.95 -1.99
CA SER A 121 13.77 -5.53 -2.00
C SER A 121 14.93 -4.67 -1.53
N TYR A 122 15.02 -3.44 -2.04
CA TYR A 122 15.90 -2.42 -1.49
C TYR A 122 15.53 -2.12 -0.03
N PHE A 123 16.46 -1.49 0.70
CA PHE A 123 16.22 -1.08 2.07
C PHE A 123 15.02 -0.12 2.14
N SER A 124 14.21 -0.23 3.19
CA SER A 124 13.16 0.74 3.50
C SER A 124 13.27 1.20 4.94
N SER A 125 13.32 2.52 5.13
CA SER A 125 13.40 3.15 6.45
C SER A 125 12.17 2.87 7.33
N SER A 126 11.05 2.47 6.72
CA SER A 126 9.83 2.08 7.42
C SER A 126 9.97 0.80 8.25
N LEU A 127 10.90 -0.11 7.88
CA LEU A 127 11.23 -1.30 8.67
C LEU A 127 11.78 -0.96 10.07
N LEU A 128 12.27 0.27 10.26
CA LEU A 128 12.84 0.73 11.52
C LEU A 128 11.81 1.35 12.48
N MET A 129 10.57 1.56 12.03
CA MET A 129 9.51 2.17 12.84
C MET A 129 8.75 1.09 13.62
N SER A 130 8.71 1.22 14.96
CA SER A 130 7.88 0.35 15.79
C SER A 130 6.39 0.67 15.59
N PRO A 131 5.50 -0.33 15.43
CA PRO A 131 4.07 -0.09 15.28
C PRO A 131 3.49 0.61 16.52
N LYS A 132 2.71 1.69 16.34
CA LYS A 132 1.82 2.16 17.40
C LYS A 132 0.65 1.17 17.52
N PRO A 133 0.35 0.64 18.72
CA PRO A 133 -0.79 -0.25 18.89
C PRO A 133 -2.09 0.51 18.59
N ILE A 134 -2.96 -0.09 17.79
CA ILE A 134 -4.32 0.42 17.61
C ILE A 134 -5.14 0.08 18.84
N ASN A 135 -5.74 1.10 19.45
CA ASN A 135 -6.77 0.90 20.45
C ASN A 135 -8.14 0.78 19.75
N PHE A 136 -8.65 -0.45 19.65
CA PHE A 136 -9.95 -0.70 19.01
C PHE A 136 -11.11 -0.03 19.77
N ILE A 137 -10.98 0.21 21.08
CA ILE A 137 -12.05 0.85 21.86
C ILE A 137 -12.28 2.27 21.35
N ASP A 138 -11.21 3.03 21.12
CA ASP A 138 -11.28 4.43 20.67
C ASP A 138 -11.85 4.55 19.25
N ILE A 139 -11.69 3.52 18.41
CA ILE A 139 -12.24 3.48 17.04
C ILE A 139 -13.77 3.34 17.04
N PHE A 140 -14.33 2.57 17.98
CA PHE A 140 -15.75 2.23 17.99
C PHE A 140 -16.58 3.04 18.98
N ILE A 141 -16.02 3.39 20.14
CA ILE A 141 -16.74 4.07 21.22
C ILE A 141 -16.21 5.50 21.33
N PRO A 142 -16.93 6.50 20.81
CA PRO A 142 -16.48 7.87 20.87
C PRO A 142 -16.63 8.41 22.29
N GLY A 143 -15.57 8.99 22.84
CA GLY A 143 -15.69 9.90 23.99
C GLY A 143 -16.41 11.20 23.63
N ASN A 144 -16.32 11.62 22.36
CA ASN A 144 -16.96 12.81 21.81
C ASN A 144 -17.43 12.59 20.36
N ILE A 145 -18.74 12.75 20.12
CA ILE A 145 -19.34 12.58 18.79
C ILE A 145 -18.94 13.69 17.81
N PHE A 146 -18.76 14.92 18.27
CA PHE A 146 -18.41 16.05 17.40
C PHE A 146 -16.98 15.94 16.87
N GLU A 147 -16.06 15.48 17.72
CA GLU A 147 -14.70 15.14 17.32
C GLU A 147 -14.71 14.02 16.27
N SER A 148 -15.48 12.96 16.52
CA SER A 148 -15.64 11.86 15.58
C SER A 148 -16.20 12.30 14.23
N LEU A 149 -17.15 13.25 14.23
CA LEU A 149 -17.69 13.87 13.02
C LEU A 149 -16.65 14.72 12.27
N SER A 150 -15.74 15.37 12.99
CA SER A 150 -14.68 16.19 12.39
C SER A 150 -13.52 15.37 11.83
N GLU A 151 -13.23 14.21 12.42
CA GLU A 151 -12.13 13.31 12.03
C GLU A 151 -12.58 12.18 11.08
N ASP A 152 -13.83 12.23 10.58
CA ASP A 152 -14.43 11.19 9.72
C ASP A 152 -14.40 9.77 10.34
N HIS A 153 -14.55 9.66 11.66
CA HIS A 153 -14.63 8.40 12.40
C HIS A 153 -16.00 7.73 12.25
N LEU A 154 -16.28 7.31 11.01
CA LEU A 154 -17.55 6.72 10.58
C LEU A 154 -18.11 5.61 11.50
N PRO A 155 -17.30 4.65 12.02
CA PRO A 155 -17.81 3.57 12.87
C PRO A 155 -18.41 4.07 14.18
N ALA A 156 -17.72 4.99 14.84
CA ALA A 156 -18.14 5.61 16.09
C ALA A 156 -19.44 6.43 15.90
N ILE A 157 -19.52 7.20 14.81
CA ILE A 157 -20.70 7.99 14.46
C ILE A 157 -21.93 7.10 14.29
N ILE A 158 -21.76 5.95 13.63
CA ILE A 158 -22.85 5.01 13.39
C ILE A 158 -23.27 4.31 14.66
N LEU A 159 -22.33 3.82 15.47
CA LEU A 159 -22.66 3.17 16.74
C LEU A 159 -23.51 4.12 17.59
N PHE A 160 -23.10 5.38 17.67
CA PHE A 160 -23.88 6.43 18.32
C PHE A 160 -25.28 6.57 17.70
N CYS A 161 -25.41 6.69 16.37
CA CYS A 161 -26.71 6.84 15.71
C CYS A 161 -27.65 5.65 15.94
N ILE A 162 -27.12 4.43 15.98
CA ILE A 162 -27.91 3.21 16.25
C ILE A 162 -28.40 3.22 17.70
N VAL A 163 -27.49 3.44 18.65
CA VAL A 163 -27.84 3.48 20.09
C VAL A 163 -28.85 4.59 20.36
N PHE A 164 -28.61 5.79 19.84
CA PHE A 164 -29.48 6.93 20.00
C PHE A 164 -30.85 6.71 19.34
N GLY A 165 -30.88 6.16 18.12
CA GLY A 165 -32.11 5.78 17.44
C GLY A 165 -32.93 4.75 18.23
N VAL A 166 -32.27 3.75 18.83
CA VAL A 166 -32.94 2.76 19.70
C VAL A 166 -33.51 3.42 20.97
N PHE A 167 -32.78 4.35 21.60
CA PHE A 167 -33.29 5.08 22.78
C PHE A 167 -34.50 5.96 22.43
N LEU A 168 -34.54 6.54 21.23
CA LEU A 168 -35.69 7.30 20.75
C LEU A 168 -36.95 6.43 20.53
N ILE A 169 -36.82 5.11 20.40
CA ILE A 169 -38.00 4.23 20.25
C ILE A 169 -38.95 4.41 21.44
N SER A 170 -38.40 4.49 22.66
CA SER A 170 -39.12 4.66 23.92
C SER A 170 -39.37 6.12 24.31
N ALA A 171 -38.89 7.09 23.54
CA ALA A 171 -39.03 8.50 23.90
C ALA A 171 -40.45 9.02 23.68
N GLU A 172 -40.99 9.72 24.68
CA GLU A 172 -42.25 10.45 24.56
C GLU A 172 -42.08 11.63 23.60
N LYS A 173 -43.13 11.98 22.85
CA LYS A 173 -43.14 13.09 21.86
C LYS A 173 -42.05 13.04 20.79
N LYS A 174 -41.46 11.87 20.49
CA LYS A 174 -40.43 11.69 19.43
C LYS A 174 -40.83 12.23 18.05
N GLU A 175 -42.12 12.31 17.74
CA GLU A 175 -42.60 12.92 16.49
C GLU A 175 -42.32 14.42 16.37
N GLU A 176 -42.19 15.15 17.48
CA GLU A 176 -41.79 16.57 17.46
C GLU A 176 -40.36 16.74 16.96
N LEU A 177 -39.47 15.78 17.26
CA LEU A 177 -38.09 15.74 16.75
C LEU A 177 -38.04 15.21 15.30
N PHE A 178 -38.84 14.19 14.96
CA PHE A 178 -38.80 13.60 13.63
C PHE A 178 -39.35 14.49 12.53
N ARG A 179 -40.30 15.39 12.81
CA ARG A 179 -40.81 16.34 11.81
C ARG A 179 -39.69 17.19 11.17
N PRO A 180 -38.89 17.97 11.93
CA PRO A 180 -37.80 18.75 11.33
C PRO A 180 -36.71 17.86 10.72
N MET A 181 -36.43 16.68 11.30
CA MET A 181 -35.46 15.75 10.71
C MET A 181 -35.89 15.25 9.32
N ARG A 182 -37.18 14.92 9.12
CA ARG A 182 -37.71 14.54 7.79
C ARG A 182 -37.55 15.64 6.77
N VAL A 183 -37.85 16.88 7.15
CA VAL A 183 -37.67 18.06 6.27
C VAL A 183 -36.21 18.20 5.83
N LEU A 184 -35.28 18.04 6.78
CA LEU A 184 -33.85 18.10 6.50
C LEU A 184 -33.39 16.94 5.59
N LEU A 185 -33.87 15.72 5.87
CA LEU A 185 -33.58 14.54 5.06
C LEU A 185 -34.12 14.67 3.63
N ASP A 186 -35.32 15.22 3.46
CA ASP A 186 -35.88 15.55 2.14
C ASP A 186 -35.06 16.61 1.40
N ALA A 187 -34.57 17.63 2.10
CA ALA A 187 -33.70 18.65 1.53
C ALA A 187 -32.36 18.05 1.05
N ILE A 188 -31.74 17.20 1.87
CA ILE A 188 -30.51 16.47 1.53
C ILE A 188 -30.75 15.55 0.33
N ASN A 189 -31.86 14.82 0.30
CA ASN A 189 -32.24 13.97 -0.83
C ASN A 189 -32.39 14.76 -2.15
N ARG A 190 -32.96 15.97 -2.10
CA ARG A 190 -33.02 16.87 -3.27
C ARG A 190 -31.63 17.32 -3.70
N GLY A 191 -30.77 17.70 -2.75
CA GLY A 191 -29.37 18.04 -3.00
C GLY A 191 -28.59 16.88 -3.65
N MET A 192 -28.76 15.66 -3.14
CA MET A 192 -28.17 14.46 -3.71
C MET A 192 -28.62 14.23 -5.16
N LYS A 193 -29.90 14.41 -5.49
CA LYS A 193 -30.40 14.29 -6.88
C LYS A 193 -29.70 15.28 -7.83
N LEU A 194 -29.45 16.50 -7.38
CA LEU A 194 -28.71 17.49 -8.17
C LEU A 194 -27.27 17.05 -8.40
N ILE A 195 -26.57 16.60 -7.35
CA ILE A 195 -25.17 16.16 -7.48
C ILE A 195 -25.06 14.91 -8.36
N ILE A 196 -26.02 13.98 -8.27
CA ILE A 196 -26.08 12.80 -9.14
C ILE A 196 -26.16 13.20 -10.62
N SER A 197 -26.80 14.32 -10.96
CA SER A 197 -26.84 14.81 -12.36
C SER A 197 -25.46 15.21 -12.91
N LEU A 198 -24.51 15.54 -12.04
CA LEU A 198 -23.13 15.88 -12.40
C LEU A 198 -22.23 14.65 -12.58
N THR A 199 -22.73 13.45 -12.28
CA THR A 199 -21.97 12.19 -12.33
C THR A 199 -21.23 11.97 -13.65
N PRO A 200 -21.81 12.21 -14.86
CA PRO A 200 -21.07 12.01 -16.11
C PRO A 200 -19.81 12.87 -16.22
N ILE A 201 -19.85 14.12 -15.73
CA ILE A 201 -18.71 15.04 -15.78
C ILE A 201 -17.61 14.59 -14.80
N GLY A 202 -18.00 14.28 -13.56
CA GLY A 202 -17.08 13.76 -12.55
C GLY A 202 -16.42 12.45 -13.01
N LEU A 203 -17.22 11.56 -13.62
CA LEU A 203 -16.76 10.29 -14.16
C LEU A 203 -15.75 10.45 -15.28
N PHE A 204 -16.01 11.33 -16.25
CA PHE A 204 -15.08 11.64 -17.33
C PHE A 204 -13.74 12.12 -16.78
N ALA A 205 -13.75 13.08 -15.86
CA ALA A 205 -12.54 13.64 -15.26
C ALA A 205 -11.73 12.57 -14.50
N MET A 206 -12.39 11.80 -13.65
CA MET A 206 -11.73 10.75 -12.85
C MET A 206 -11.17 9.61 -13.71
N THR A 207 -11.85 9.22 -14.80
CA THR A 207 -11.37 8.18 -15.71
C THR A 207 -10.24 8.68 -16.62
N ALA A 208 -10.28 9.94 -17.04
CA ALA A 208 -9.18 10.56 -17.79
C ALA A 208 -7.90 10.68 -16.96
N VAL A 209 -7.99 11.14 -15.71
CA VAL A 209 -6.83 11.20 -14.80
C VAL A 209 -6.26 9.79 -14.61
N ALA A 210 -7.11 8.83 -14.26
CA ALA A 210 -6.72 7.43 -14.09
C ALA A 210 -5.95 6.85 -15.28
N ALA A 211 -6.53 6.96 -16.48
CA ALA A 211 -5.93 6.44 -17.71
C ALA A 211 -4.72 7.26 -18.18
N GLY A 212 -4.56 8.49 -17.68
CA GLY A 212 -3.48 9.42 -18.03
C GLY A 212 -2.33 9.49 -17.02
N THR A 213 -2.46 8.93 -15.81
CA THR A 213 -1.41 8.98 -14.77
C THR A 213 -0.80 7.63 -14.40
N LEU A 214 -1.46 6.48 -14.62
CA LEU A 214 -0.87 5.14 -14.34
C LEU A 214 0.19 4.75 -15.38
N THR A 215 1.42 4.41 -14.98
CA THR A 215 2.50 4.00 -15.91
C THR A 215 2.43 2.51 -16.26
N PHE A 216 3.01 2.12 -17.41
CA PHE A 216 3.10 0.69 -17.79
C PHE A 216 3.92 -0.11 -16.79
N ASP A 217 5.02 0.45 -16.27
CA ASP A 217 5.85 -0.19 -15.24
C ASP A 217 5.06 -0.40 -13.92
N GLU A 218 4.24 0.56 -13.50
CA GLU A 218 3.37 0.40 -12.32
C GLU A 218 2.31 -0.68 -12.53
N ILE A 219 1.73 -0.78 -13.74
CA ILE A 219 0.76 -1.82 -14.08
C ILE A 219 1.45 -3.20 -14.11
N GLU A 220 2.67 -3.30 -14.64
CA GLU A 220 3.44 -4.54 -14.65
C GLU A 220 3.74 -5.02 -13.22
N ARG A 221 4.13 -4.10 -12.33
CA ARG A 221 4.38 -4.41 -10.91
C ARG A 221 3.11 -4.86 -10.18
N LEU A 222 1.95 -4.31 -10.55
CA LEU A 222 0.66 -4.60 -9.92
C LEU A 222 -0.16 -5.68 -10.65
N GLN A 223 0.34 -6.25 -11.75
CA GLN A 223 -0.47 -7.09 -12.63
C GLN A 223 -1.08 -8.29 -11.91
N GLY A 224 -0.32 -8.94 -11.02
CA GLY A 224 -0.81 -10.09 -10.26
C GLY A 224 -1.92 -9.71 -9.29
N TYR A 225 -1.79 -8.57 -8.61
CA TYR A 225 -2.84 -8.03 -7.76
C TYR A 225 -4.10 -7.69 -8.56
N PHE A 226 -3.95 -6.99 -9.70
CA PHE A 226 -5.09 -6.58 -10.52
C PHE A 226 -5.84 -7.75 -11.15
N ILE A 227 -5.14 -8.76 -11.67
CA ILE A 227 -5.79 -9.93 -12.28
C ILE A 227 -6.68 -10.62 -11.25
N ILE A 228 -6.15 -10.88 -10.05
CA ILE A 228 -6.92 -11.52 -8.98
C ILE A 228 -8.07 -10.61 -8.53
N GLN A 229 -7.83 -9.31 -8.39
CA GLN A 229 -8.87 -8.35 -8.00
C GLN A 229 -10.03 -8.31 -9.00
N VAL A 230 -9.74 -8.25 -10.31
CA VAL A 230 -10.75 -8.22 -11.37
C VAL A 230 -11.53 -9.54 -11.39
N TRP A 231 -10.83 -10.68 -11.40
CA TRP A 231 -11.47 -12.00 -11.39
C TRP A 231 -12.39 -12.17 -10.17
N MET A 232 -11.91 -11.82 -8.98
CA MET A 232 -12.70 -11.90 -7.75
C MET A 232 -13.89 -10.96 -7.75
N THR A 233 -13.74 -9.77 -8.31
CA THR A 233 -14.85 -8.82 -8.45
C THR A 233 -15.95 -9.40 -9.32
N LEU A 234 -15.60 -9.99 -10.46
CA LEU A 234 -16.56 -10.63 -11.35
C LEU A 234 -17.24 -11.81 -10.66
N LEU A 235 -16.46 -12.66 -9.97
CA LEU A 235 -16.96 -13.83 -9.26
C LEU A 235 -17.91 -13.44 -8.11
N LEU A 236 -17.56 -12.44 -7.31
CA LEU A 236 -18.40 -11.96 -6.20
C LEU A 236 -19.68 -11.30 -6.70
N CYS A 237 -19.58 -10.34 -7.62
CA CYS A 237 -20.71 -9.58 -8.13
C CYS A 237 -21.73 -10.45 -8.88
N PHE A 238 -21.25 -11.35 -9.74
CA PHE A 238 -22.11 -12.03 -10.69
C PHE A 238 -22.39 -13.49 -10.35
N TRP A 239 -21.65 -14.09 -9.41
CA TRP A 239 -21.89 -15.47 -8.99
C TRP A 239 -22.13 -15.59 -7.49
N VAL A 240 -21.12 -15.37 -6.64
CA VAL A 240 -21.15 -15.75 -5.22
C VAL A 240 -22.28 -15.05 -4.47
N LEU A 241 -22.35 -13.73 -4.53
CA LEU A 241 -23.36 -12.96 -3.82
C LEU A 241 -24.78 -13.26 -4.35
N PRO A 242 -25.08 -13.17 -5.68
CA PRO A 242 -26.42 -13.49 -6.17
C PRO A 242 -26.79 -14.96 -5.93
N ALA A 243 -25.88 -15.91 -6.08
CA ALA A 243 -26.15 -17.32 -5.79
C ALA A 243 -26.48 -17.53 -4.31
N LEU A 244 -25.73 -16.90 -3.40
CA LEU A 244 -26.00 -16.91 -1.96
C LEU A 244 -27.41 -16.44 -1.66
N THR A 245 -27.90 -15.39 -2.33
CA THR A 245 -29.28 -14.93 -2.10
C THR A 245 -30.35 -15.93 -2.48
N THR A 246 -30.16 -16.70 -3.55
CA THR A 246 -31.13 -17.72 -3.98
C THR A 246 -31.25 -18.90 -3.02
N CYS A 247 -30.30 -19.05 -2.09
CA CYS A 247 -30.30 -20.09 -1.06
C CYS A 247 -31.25 -19.78 0.09
N PHE A 248 -31.51 -18.49 0.36
CA PHE A 248 -32.30 -18.02 1.50
C PHE A 248 -33.58 -17.28 1.10
N THR A 249 -33.75 -16.98 -0.19
CA THR A 249 -34.89 -16.23 -0.74
C THR A 249 -35.61 -17.03 -1.85
N PRO A 250 -36.89 -16.72 -2.13
CA PRO A 250 -37.59 -17.28 -3.29
C PRO A 250 -37.10 -16.70 -4.62
N PHE A 251 -36.22 -15.68 -4.59
CA PHE A 251 -35.75 -14.99 -5.78
C PHE A 251 -34.95 -15.91 -6.71
N ARG A 252 -35.12 -15.72 -8.02
CA ARG A 252 -34.37 -16.43 -9.05
C ARG A 252 -33.07 -15.69 -9.33
N PHE A 253 -31.99 -16.43 -9.55
CA PHE A 253 -30.66 -15.88 -9.85
C PHE A 253 -30.67 -14.84 -10.98
N ARG A 254 -31.38 -15.16 -12.08
CA ARG A 254 -31.48 -14.27 -13.26
C ARG A 254 -32.17 -12.95 -12.93
N ASP A 255 -33.17 -12.98 -12.06
CA ASP A 255 -33.91 -11.77 -11.68
C ASP A 255 -33.02 -10.86 -10.83
N ILE A 256 -32.28 -11.44 -9.89
CA ILE A 256 -31.35 -10.72 -9.02
C ILE A 256 -30.28 -10.00 -9.85
N VAL A 257 -29.59 -10.73 -10.74
CA VAL A 257 -28.53 -10.15 -11.58
C VAL A 257 -29.07 -9.11 -12.56
N LYS A 258 -30.24 -9.35 -13.17
CA LYS A 258 -30.83 -8.41 -14.14
C LYS A 258 -31.23 -7.10 -13.47
N VAL A 259 -31.82 -7.17 -12.29
CA VAL A 259 -32.32 -6.01 -11.55
C VAL A 259 -31.19 -5.23 -10.88
N SER A 260 -30.15 -5.91 -10.39
CA SER A 260 -29.00 -5.24 -9.76
C SER A 260 -28.00 -4.64 -10.76
N TRP A 261 -27.98 -5.11 -12.01
CA TRP A 261 -27.03 -4.70 -13.05
C TRP A 261 -26.89 -3.18 -13.22
N PRO A 262 -27.97 -2.38 -13.36
CA PRO A 262 -27.85 -0.94 -13.54
C PRO A 262 -27.17 -0.24 -12.36
N ALA A 263 -27.45 -0.69 -11.13
CA ALA A 263 -26.85 -0.18 -9.92
C ALA A 263 -25.35 -0.49 -9.85
N ILE A 264 -24.96 -1.74 -10.14
CA ILE A 264 -23.55 -2.17 -10.15
C ILE A 264 -22.75 -1.35 -11.17
N MET A 265 -23.25 -1.20 -12.40
CA MET A 265 -22.57 -0.44 -13.45
C MET A 265 -22.43 1.03 -13.09
N LEU A 266 -23.46 1.64 -12.51
CA LEU A 266 -23.41 3.03 -12.06
C LEU A 266 -22.38 3.22 -10.94
N ALA A 267 -22.38 2.32 -9.94
CA ALA A 267 -21.43 2.36 -8.83
C ALA A 267 -19.98 2.14 -9.29
N PHE A 268 -19.76 1.14 -10.17
CA PHE A 268 -18.46 0.84 -10.75
C PHE A 268 -17.91 2.05 -11.51
N ALA A 269 -18.75 2.64 -12.38
CA ALA A 269 -18.37 3.81 -13.14
C ALA A 269 -18.03 4.97 -12.20
N ALA A 270 -18.96 5.36 -11.32
CA ALA A 270 -18.78 6.49 -10.40
C ALA A 270 -17.68 6.28 -9.34
N SER A 271 -17.11 5.07 -9.21
CA SER A 271 -16.20 4.67 -8.13
C SER A 271 -16.76 4.89 -6.73
N LYS A 272 -18.09 5.07 -6.62
CA LYS A 272 -18.81 5.37 -5.39
C LYS A 272 -20.17 4.69 -5.44
N MET A 273 -20.36 3.77 -4.50
CA MET A 273 -21.60 3.01 -4.33
C MET A 273 -22.83 3.89 -4.07
N LEU A 274 -22.67 5.00 -3.35
CA LEU A 274 -23.77 5.90 -2.96
C LEU A 274 -24.57 6.45 -4.15
N VAL A 275 -23.93 6.63 -5.30
CA VAL A 275 -24.59 7.10 -6.52
C VAL A 275 -25.62 6.09 -7.03
N ALA A 276 -25.42 4.80 -6.73
CA ALA A 276 -26.31 3.72 -7.13
C ALA A 276 -27.47 3.49 -6.15
N LEU A 277 -27.49 4.20 -5.00
CA LEU A 277 -28.46 3.95 -3.94
C LEU A 277 -29.94 3.99 -4.41
N PRO A 278 -30.38 4.97 -5.23
CA PRO A 278 -31.76 4.98 -5.73
C PRO A 278 -32.10 3.75 -6.57
N LEU A 279 -31.17 3.30 -7.41
CA LEU A 279 -31.34 2.11 -8.25
C LEU A 279 -31.36 0.83 -7.42
N ILE A 280 -30.63 0.78 -6.30
CA ILE A 280 -30.69 -0.33 -5.35
C ILE A 280 -32.07 -0.39 -4.71
N ILE A 281 -32.61 0.74 -4.24
CA ILE A 281 -33.95 0.81 -3.64
C ILE A 281 -35.01 0.36 -4.64
N GLU A 282 -34.99 0.93 -5.85
CA GLU A 282 -35.93 0.61 -6.92
C GLU A 282 -35.84 -0.86 -7.32
N GLY A 283 -34.63 -1.41 -7.45
CA GLY A 283 -34.45 -2.82 -7.78
C GLY A 283 -34.93 -3.77 -6.69
N VAL A 284 -34.74 -3.44 -5.41
CA VAL A 284 -35.31 -4.26 -4.32
C VAL A 284 -36.84 -4.17 -4.30
N ARG A 285 -37.42 -3.00 -4.62
CA ARG A 285 -38.88 -2.85 -4.80
C ARG A 285 -39.40 -3.68 -5.98
N GLU A 286 -38.74 -3.65 -7.13
CA GLU A 286 -39.12 -4.46 -8.31
C GLU A 286 -39.11 -5.96 -7.98
N LEU A 287 -38.10 -6.44 -7.23
CA LEU A 287 -38.09 -7.83 -6.75
C LEU A 287 -39.22 -8.10 -5.75
N ALA A 288 -39.51 -7.17 -4.85
CA ALA A 288 -40.58 -7.32 -3.87
C ALA A 288 -41.96 -7.38 -4.54
N GLU A 289 -42.23 -6.51 -5.51
CA GLU A 289 -43.47 -6.49 -6.31
C GLU A 289 -43.64 -7.78 -7.12
N LYS A 290 -42.58 -8.20 -7.83
CA LYS A 290 -42.62 -9.42 -8.67
C LYS A 290 -42.94 -10.69 -7.88
N TYR A 291 -42.58 -10.73 -6.60
CA TYR A 291 -42.82 -11.86 -5.71
C TYR A 291 -43.95 -11.57 -4.71
N GLU A 292 -44.84 -10.62 -5.02
CA GLU A 292 -46.08 -10.33 -4.28
C GLU A 292 -45.85 -9.99 -2.79
N PHE A 293 -44.86 -9.17 -2.49
CA PHE A 293 -44.69 -8.55 -1.17
C PHE A 293 -45.56 -7.29 -1.03
N ASP A 294 -45.95 -6.95 0.20
CA ASP A 294 -46.75 -5.74 0.50
C ASP A 294 -45.91 -4.46 0.34
N GLU A 295 -46.26 -3.64 -0.66
CA GLU A 295 -45.52 -2.44 -1.09
C GLU A 295 -45.33 -1.41 0.04
N LYS A 296 -46.35 -1.19 0.88
CA LYS A 296 -46.27 -0.21 1.99
C LYS A 296 -45.27 -0.66 3.05
N ARG A 297 -45.32 -1.94 3.41
CA ARG A 297 -44.40 -2.54 4.39
C ARG A 297 -42.97 -2.67 3.87
N VAL A 298 -42.79 -2.72 2.55
CA VAL A 298 -41.47 -2.77 1.90
C VAL A 298 -40.82 -1.39 1.97
N ALA A 299 -41.52 -0.32 1.58
CA ALA A 299 -40.98 1.04 1.59
C ALA A 299 -40.45 1.45 2.98
N GLU A 300 -41.24 1.26 4.03
CA GLU A 300 -40.86 1.60 5.41
C GLU A 300 -39.60 0.85 5.88
N LYS A 301 -39.42 -0.41 5.46
CA LYS A 301 -38.25 -1.22 5.86
C LYS A 301 -36.99 -0.88 5.06
N LEU A 302 -37.13 -0.49 3.79
CA LEU A 302 -35.98 -0.17 2.93
C LEU A 302 -35.23 1.06 3.42
N ASP A 303 -35.97 2.09 3.85
CA ASP A 303 -35.39 3.35 4.35
C ASP A 303 -34.55 3.12 5.62
N VAL A 304 -34.87 2.07 6.39
CA VAL A 304 -34.15 1.68 7.60
C VAL A 304 -32.97 0.75 7.31
N LEU A 305 -33.15 -0.24 6.44
CA LEU A 305 -32.14 -1.28 6.21
C LEU A 305 -30.87 -0.75 5.56
N ILE A 306 -31.01 0.20 4.64
CA ILE A 306 -29.91 0.71 3.85
C ILE A 306 -28.88 1.45 4.71
N PRO A 307 -29.28 2.44 5.53
CA PRO A 307 -28.35 3.11 6.43
C PRO A 307 -27.73 2.17 7.46
N ILE A 308 -28.40 1.09 7.86
CA ILE A 308 -27.86 0.09 8.80
C ILE A 308 -26.66 -0.66 8.21
N PHE A 309 -26.71 -1.03 6.93
CA PHE A 309 -25.62 -1.80 6.29
C PHE A 309 -24.46 -0.94 5.79
N PHE A 310 -24.73 0.31 5.43
CA PHE A 310 -23.71 1.26 4.95
C PHE A 310 -22.42 1.37 5.80
N PRO A 311 -22.48 1.40 7.14
CA PRO A 311 -21.33 1.46 8.04
C PRO A 311 -20.34 0.31 7.90
N PHE A 312 -20.87 -0.88 7.62
CA PHE A 312 -20.15 -2.11 7.77
C PHE A 312 -19.22 -2.33 6.57
N PRO A 313 -18.01 -2.85 6.79
CA PRO A 313 -17.13 -3.24 5.69
C PRO A 313 -17.80 -4.21 4.73
N ALA A 314 -18.19 -3.71 3.56
CA ALA A 314 -18.64 -4.54 2.46
C ALA A 314 -17.50 -5.42 1.93
N THR A 315 -17.84 -6.53 1.27
CA THR A 315 -16.89 -7.46 0.64
C THR A 315 -15.89 -6.77 -0.29
N GLY A 316 -16.32 -5.73 -1.02
CA GLY A 316 -15.42 -4.92 -1.84
C GLY A 316 -14.37 -4.13 -1.04
N LYS A 317 -14.65 -3.72 0.19
CA LYS A 317 -13.64 -3.16 1.12
C LYS A 317 -12.75 -4.28 1.65
N LEU A 318 -13.33 -5.43 2.01
CA LEU A 318 -12.57 -6.57 2.54
C LEU A 318 -11.58 -7.15 1.53
N LEU A 319 -11.90 -7.11 0.23
CA LEU A 319 -10.96 -7.53 -0.81
C LEU A 319 -9.68 -6.68 -0.86
N VAL A 320 -9.67 -5.48 -0.26
CA VAL A 320 -8.43 -4.69 -0.07
C VAL A 320 -7.42 -5.44 0.78
N LEU A 321 -7.84 -6.30 1.70
CA LEU A 321 -6.95 -7.12 2.51
C LEU A 321 -6.06 -8.02 1.65
N LEU A 322 -6.50 -8.44 0.47
CA LEU A 322 -5.65 -9.18 -0.49
C LEU A 322 -4.35 -8.43 -0.86
N PHE A 323 -4.33 -7.10 -0.75
CA PHE A 323 -3.13 -6.31 -1.01
C PHE A 323 -1.96 -6.70 -0.11
N LEU A 324 -2.22 -7.17 1.12
CA LEU A 324 -1.18 -7.45 2.10
C LEU A 324 -0.41 -8.76 1.84
N PRO A 325 -1.06 -9.91 1.59
CA PRO A 325 -0.34 -11.09 1.11
C PRO A 325 0.29 -10.85 -0.26
N PHE A 326 -0.31 -10.02 -1.13
CA PHE A 326 0.34 -9.58 -2.36
C PHE A 326 1.61 -8.76 -2.08
N ALA A 327 1.58 -7.79 -1.17
CA ALA A 327 2.72 -6.96 -0.83
C ALA A 327 3.84 -7.79 -0.20
N GLY A 328 3.51 -8.73 0.69
CA GLY A 328 4.48 -9.69 1.24
C GLY A 328 5.10 -10.56 0.15
N TRP A 329 4.27 -11.15 -0.71
CA TRP A 329 4.72 -11.94 -1.87
C TRP A 329 5.61 -11.14 -2.82
N TYR A 330 5.21 -9.91 -3.17
CA TYR A 330 5.94 -9.00 -4.06
C TYR A 330 7.33 -8.63 -3.50
N MET A 331 7.45 -8.62 -2.17
CA MET A 331 8.68 -8.33 -1.44
C MET A 331 9.51 -9.58 -1.13
N GLY A 332 9.03 -10.78 -1.46
CA GLY A 332 9.70 -12.05 -1.17
C GLY A 332 9.49 -12.57 0.25
N SER A 333 8.58 -11.96 1.02
CA SER A 333 8.23 -12.40 2.37
C SER A 333 6.71 -12.54 2.50
N PRO A 334 6.07 -13.50 1.77
CA PRO A 334 4.65 -13.73 1.91
C PRO A 334 4.32 -14.13 3.36
N PRO A 335 3.25 -13.56 3.97
CA PRO A 335 2.83 -13.96 5.30
C PRO A 335 2.42 -15.44 5.32
N PRO A 336 2.87 -16.24 6.31
CA PRO A 336 2.54 -17.65 6.39
C PRO A 336 1.04 -17.83 6.64
N PRO A 337 0.43 -18.92 6.14
CA PRO A 337 -0.99 -19.19 6.34
C PRO A 337 -1.44 -19.24 7.81
N SER A 338 -0.52 -19.53 8.75
CA SER A 338 -0.79 -19.52 10.19
C SER A 338 -1.14 -18.14 10.74
N GLU A 339 -0.58 -17.07 10.17
CA GLU A 339 -0.82 -15.69 10.61
C GLU A 339 -2.17 -15.14 10.12
N PHE A 340 -2.77 -15.78 9.10
CA PHE A 340 -4.05 -15.35 8.51
C PHE A 340 -5.18 -15.28 9.55
N GLY A 341 -5.15 -16.14 10.57
CA GLY A 341 -6.14 -16.20 11.63
C GLY A 341 -6.20 -14.94 12.50
N LEU A 342 -5.06 -14.28 12.74
CA LEU A 342 -5.01 -13.01 13.49
C LEU A 342 -5.16 -11.80 12.57
N TYR A 343 -4.58 -11.92 11.38
CA TYR A 343 -4.50 -10.88 10.37
C TYR A 343 -5.88 -10.45 9.82
N TYR A 344 -6.70 -11.39 9.36
CA TYR A 344 -7.99 -11.05 8.72
C TYR A 344 -9.01 -10.43 9.68
N PRO A 345 -9.17 -10.92 10.93
CA PRO A 345 -10.03 -10.25 11.90
C PRO A 345 -9.55 -8.84 12.22
N THR A 346 -8.24 -8.65 12.44
CA THR A 346 -7.66 -7.33 12.71
C THR A 346 -7.90 -6.38 11.52
N GLY A 347 -7.65 -6.85 10.29
CA GLY A 347 -7.90 -6.09 9.07
C GLY A 347 -9.38 -5.75 8.85
N LEU A 348 -10.30 -6.68 9.14
CA LEU A 348 -11.75 -6.43 9.10
C LEU A 348 -12.12 -5.27 10.03
N PHE A 349 -11.64 -5.29 11.28
CA PHE A 349 -11.90 -4.22 12.24
C PHE A 349 -11.24 -2.90 11.85
N SER A 350 -10.02 -2.91 11.31
CA SER A 350 -9.37 -1.69 10.82
C SER A 350 -10.10 -1.07 9.62
N LEU A 351 -10.73 -1.87 8.76
CA LEU A 351 -11.46 -1.41 7.56
C LEU A 351 -12.83 -0.77 7.82
N PHE A 352 -13.29 -0.78 9.07
CA PHE A 352 -14.38 0.09 9.51
C PHE A 352 -14.01 1.56 9.34
N GLY A 353 -12.73 1.91 9.57
CA GLY A 353 -12.18 3.22 9.25
C GLY A 353 -11.87 3.39 7.75
N ASN A 354 -10.92 4.29 7.47
CA ASN A 354 -10.46 4.55 6.12
C ASN A 354 -9.41 3.50 5.69
N PRO A 355 -9.53 2.83 4.52
CA PRO A 355 -8.49 1.94 4.00
C PRO A 355 -7.10 2.58 3.93
N PHE A 356 -7.01 3.90 3.73
CA PHE A 356 -5.74 4.64 3.72
C PHE A 356 -5.07 4.75 5.10
N VAL A 357 -5.80 4.47 6.19
CA VAL A 357 -5.24 4.36 7.55
C VAL A 357 -5.05 2.89 7.93
N ALA A 358 -6.01 2.03 7.56
CA ALA A 358 -5.96 0.61 7.85
C ALA A 358 -4.78 -0.09 7.16
N VAL A 359 -4.55 0.15 5.87
CA VAL A 359 -3.50 -0.55 5.11
C VAL A 359 -2.09 -0.25 5.65
N PRO A 360 -1.67 1.01 5.88
CA PRO A 360 -0.37 1.29 6.51
C PRO A 360 -0.20 0.63 7.87
N PHE A 361 -1.23 0.67 8.71
CA PHE A 361 -1.20 -0.02 10.00
C PHE A 361 -0.97 -1.52 9.84
N MET A 362 -1.71 -2.15 8.93
CA MET A 362 -1.60 -3.59 8.70
C MET A 362 -0.26 -3.98 8.02
N LEU A 363 0.29 -3.14 7.15
CA LEU A 363 1.64 -3.33 6.60
C LEU A 363 2.67 -3.32 7.71
N ASN A 364 2.60 -2.34 8.61
CA ASN A 364 3.49 -2.26 9.77
C ASN A 364 3.31 -3.46 10.71
N LEU A 365 2.07 -3.91 10.95
CA LEU A 365 1.78 -5.11 11.75
C LEU A 365 2.45 -6.36 11.17
N LEU A 366 2.49 -6.46 9.84
CA LEU A 366 3.12 -7.57 9.12
C LEU A 366 4.62 -7.34 8.85
N HIS A 367 5.21 -6.26 9.35
CA HIS A 367 6.60 -5.86 9.09
C HIS A 367 6.91 -5.74 7.59
N ILE A 368 5.90 -5.34 6.80
CA ILE A 368 6.05 -5.03 5.38
C ILE A 368 6.34 -3.53 5.24
N PRO A 369 7.35 -3.13 4.45
CA PRO A 369 7.66 -1.73 4.22
C PRO A 369 6.47 -0.85 3.82
N SER A 370 6.38 0.35 4.41
CA SER A 370 5.35 1.32 4.08
C SER A 370 5.42 1.82 2.64
N ASP A 371 6.53 1.63 1.92
CA ASP A 371 6.63 1.96 0.49
C ASP A 371 5.63 1.16 -0.36
N MET A 372 5.19 -0.01 0.13
CA MET A 372 4.09 -0.76 -0.50
C MET A 372 2.77 0.01 -0.43
N PHE A 373 2.62 0.95 0.51
CA PHE A 373 1.45 1.82 0.55
C PHE A 373 1.39 2.76 -0.66
N GLU A 374 2.52 3.25 -1.19
CA GLU A 374 2.50 4.06 -2.42
C GLU A 374 1.97 3.24 -3.62
N LEU A 375 2.38 1.96 -3.68
CA LEU A 375 1.88 1.02 -4.68
C LEU A 375 0.38 0.74 -4.47
N PHE A 376 -0.09 0.63 -3.22
CA PHE A 376 -1.51 0.53 -2.89
C PHE A 376 -2.30 1.76 -3.35
N VAL A 377 -1.81 2.97 -3.03
CA VAL A 377 -2.44 4.24 -3.44
C VAL A 377 -2.58 4.30 -4.97
N THR A 378 -1.54 3.89 -5.69
CA THR A 378 -1.54 3.80 -7.16
C THR A 378 -2.58 2.81 -7.67
N SER A 379 -2.73 1.65 -6.99
CA SER A 379 -3.75 0.64 -7.32
C SER A 379 -5.19 1.11 -7.07
N GLY A 380 -5.38 2.06 -6.14
CA GLY A 380 -6.68 2.51 -5.62
C GLY A 380 -7.62 3.05 -6.70
N VAL A 381 -7.09 3.53 -7.82
CA VAL A 381 -7.86 4.03 -8.97
C VAL A 381 -8.71 2.93 -9.61
N ILE A 382 -8.16 1.73 -9.78
CA ILE A 382 -8.86 0.58 -10.38
C ILE A 382 -9.61 -0.19 -9.29
N CYS A 383 -8.92 -0.48 -8.18
CA CYS A 383 -9.49 -1.24 -7.07
C CYS A 383 -10.70 -0.53 -6.44
N GLY A 384 -10.71 0.81 -6.39
CA GLY A 384 -11.83 1.59 -5.89
C GLY A 384 -13.11 1.42 -6.71
N ARG A 385 -12.99 1.35 -8.05
CA ARG A 385 -14.12 1.13 -8.96
C ARG A 385 -14.69 -0.28 -8.82
N LEU A 386 -13.81 -1.27 -8.84
CA LEU A 386 -14.16 -2.67 -8.61
C LEU A 386 -14.88 -2.84 -7.26
N SER A 387 -14.29 -2.27 -6.20
CA SER A 387 -14.85 -2.26 -4.84
C SER A 387 -16.24 -1.59 -4.79
N ALA A 388 -16.44 -0.48 -5.51
CA ALA A 388 -17.73 0.20 -5.56
C ALA A 388 -18.84 -0.64 -6.22
N GLY A 389 -18.52 -1.35 -7.30
CA GLY A 389 -19.43 -2.30 -7.94
C GLY A 389 -19.85 -3.43 -6.99
N ILE A 390 -18.89 -4.05 -6.31
CA ILE A 390 -19.15 -5.12 -5.32
C ILE A 390 -20.02 -4.59 -4.18
N LYS A 391 -19.66 -3.42 -3.61
CA LYS A 391 -20.44 -2.77 -2.55
C LYS A 391 -21.91 -2.60 -2.93
N SER A 392 -22.19 -2.15 -4.16
CA SER A 392 -23.56 -1.98 -4.65
C SER A 392 -24.33 -3.29 -4.62
N MET A 393 -23.68 -4.39 -5.00
CA MET A 393 -24.28 -5.71 -4.99
C MET A 393 -24.48 -6.25 -3.57
N ASP A 394 -23.49 -6.05 -2.70
CA ASP A 394 -23.55 -6.40 -1.27
C ASP A 394 -24.76 -5.77 -0.57
N LEU A 395 -24.96 -4.45 -0.74
CA LEU A 395 -26.09 -3.77 -0.12
C LEU A 395 -27.41 -4.23 -0.70
N PHE A 396 -27.51 -4.35 -2.03
CA PHE A 396 -28.72 -4.88 -2.68
C PHE A 396 -29.11 -6.22 -2.07
N ILE A 397 -28.13 -7.10 -1.89
CA ILE A 397 -28.33 -8.46 -1.38
C ILE A 397 -28.65 -8.48 0.11
N LEU A 398 -27.92 -7.74 0.94
CA LEU A 398 -28.18 -7.63 2.37
C LEU A 398 -29.59 -7.10 2.61
N THR A 399 -29.97 -6.04 1.90
CA THR A 399 -31.32 -5.46 1.98
C THR A 399 -32.38 -6.47 1.52
N ALA A 400 -32.18 -7.16 0.39
CA ALA A 400 -33.12 -8.16 -0.11
C ALA A 400 -33.29 -9.37 0.83
N LEU A 401 -32.18 -9.89 1.37
CA LEU A 401 -32.16 -11.01 2.31
C LEU A 401 -32.89 -10.67 3.61
N THR A 402 -32.54 -9.53 4.21
CA THR A 402 -33.16 -9.10 5.46
C THR A 402 -34.64 -8.77 5.28
N LEU A 403 -35.02 -8.15 4.16
CA LEU A 403 -36.43 -7.90 3.83
C LEU A 403 -37.24 -9.20 3.74
N CYS A 404 -36.71 -10.22 3.07
CA CYS A 404 -37.34 -11.55 2.97
C CYS A 404 -37.48 -12.22 4.34
N ALA A 405 -36.43 -12.19 5.16
CA ALA A 405 -36.42 -12.84 6.47
C ALA A 405 -37.35 -12.16 7.48
N VAL A 406 -37.35 -10.82 7.54
CA VAL A 406 -38.25 -10.07 8.42
C VAL A 406 -39.72 -10.32 8.04
N SER A 407 -39.99 -10.44 6.73
CA SER A 407 -41.33 -10.71 6.19
C SER A 407 -41.77 -12.18 6.30
N GLY A 408 -40.96 -13.05 6.91
CA GLY A 408 -41.30 -14.46 7.14
C GLY A 408 -41.30 -15.33 5.90
N ARG A 409 -40.73 -14.85 4.78
CA ARG A 409 -40.64 -15.58 3.51
C ARG A 409 -39.25 -16.17 3.24
N SER A 410 -38.33 -16.10 4.21
CA SER A 410 -37.03 -16.75 4.09
C SER A 410 -37.18 -18.26 4.15
N MET A 411 -36.68 -18.96 3.13
CA MET A 411 -36.65 -20.42 3.11
C MET A 411 -35.22 -20.88 2.84
N ILE A 412 -34.67 -21.71 3.71
CA ILE A 412 -33.33 -22.30 3.50
C ILE A 412 -33.49 -23.47 2.54
N GLN A 413 -32.87 -23.36 1.37
CA GLN A 413 -32.91 -24.39 0.35
C GLN A 413 -31.59 -25.17 0.34
N TRP A 414 -31.45 -26.15 1.22
CA TRP A 414 -30.21 -26.91 1.42
C TRP A 414 -29.62 -27.50 0.13
N ARG A 415 -30.47 -27.99 -0.79
CA ARG A 415 -30.02 -28.47 -2.10
C ARG A 415 -29.31 -27.38 -2.91
N ARG A 416 -29.82 -26.14 -2.89
CA ARG A 416 -29.16 -25.00 -3.55
C ARG A 416 -27.89 -24.60 -2.82
N VAL A 417 -27.89 -24.59 -1.48
CA VAL A 417 -26.71 -24.27 -0.68
C VAL A 417 -25.53 -25.18 -1.06
N ILE A 418 -25.74 -26.49 -1.11
CA ILE A 418 -24.70 -27.47 -1.45
C ILE A 418 -24.20 -27.24 -2.88
N VAL A 419 -25.10 -27.06 -3.85
CA VAL A 419 -24.72 -26.82 -5.25
C VAL A 419 -23.95 -25.51 -5.40
N VAL A 420 -24.42 -24.42 -4.79
CA VAL A 420 -23.76 -23.12 -4.84
C VAL A 420 -22.39 -23.20 -4.18
N ALA A 421 -22.25 -23.87 -3.04
CA ALA A 421 -20.97 -24.06 -2.36
C ALA A 421 -20.00 -24.89 -3.23
N ALA A 422 -20.45 -25.99 -3.83
CA ALA A 422 -19.63 -26.84 -4.69
C ALA A 422 -19.14 -26.10 -5.94
N VAL A 423 -20.05 -25.41 -6.65
CA VAL A 423 -19.69 -24.64 -7.85
C VAL A 423 -18.79 -23.46 -7.50
N THR A 424 -19.06 -22.76 -6.38
CA THR A 424 -18.19 -21.67 -5.92
C THR A 424 -16.80 -22.17 -5.56
N GLY A 425 -16.70 -23.31 -4.86
CA GLY A 425 -15.42 -23.95 -4.54
C GLY A 425 -14.64 -24.33 -5.80
N LEU A 426 -15.32 -24.90 -6.82
CA LEU A 426 -14.70 -25.23 -8.09
C LEU A 426 -14.22 -23.98 -8.85
N LEU A 427 -15.04 -22.92 -8.92
CA LEU A 427 -14.67 -21.66 -9.56
C LEU A 427 -13.50 -20.97 -8.85
N LEU A 428 -13.48 -20.99 -7.51
CA LEU A 428 -12.35 -20.48 -6.73
C LEU A 428 -11.08 -21.30 -6.97
N ALA A 429 -11.15 -22.63 -6.87
CA ALA A 429 -10.00 -23.50 -7.08
C ALA A 429 -9.41 -23.37 -8.50
N THR A 430 -10.26 -23.34 -9.51
CA THR A 430 -9.84 -23.14 -10.91
C THR A 430 -9.24 -21.76 -11.13
N GLY A 431 -9.84 -20.70 -10.56
CA GLY A 431 -9.30 -19.34 -10.63
C GLY A 431 -7.93 -19.22 -9.98
N VAL A 432 -7.80 -19.71 -8.74
CA VAL A 432 -6.54 -19.75 -7.97
C VAL A 432 -5.46 -20.53 -8.72
N TYR A 433 -5.78 -21.73 -9.23
CA TYR A 433 -4.83 -22.55 -9.98
C TYR A 433 -4.38 -21.85 -11.28
N SER A 434 -5.31 -21.22 -11.99
CA SER A 434 -5.03 -20.53 -13.27
C SER A 434 -4.17 -19.28 -13.05
N THR A 435 -4.50 -18.46 -12.05
CA THR A 435 -3.71 -17.26 -11.70
C THR A 435 -2.34 -17.64 -11.16
N HIS A 436 -2.26 -18.66 -10.30
CA HIS A 436 -0.99 -19.18 -9.80
C HIS A 436 -0.09 -19.65 -10.95
N THR A 437 -0.62 -20.43 -11.88
CA THR A 437 0.14 -20.92 -13.05
C THR A 437 0.56 -19.77 -13.96
N TYR A 438 -0.33 -18.82 -14.22
CA TYR A 438 -0.02 -17.63 -15.02
C TYR A 438 1.11 -16.81 -14.39
N LEU A 439 1.01 -16.48 -13.09
CA LEU A 439 2.03 -15.73 -12.38
C LEU A 439 3.34 -16.48 -12.33
N ARG A 440 3.30 -17.81 -12.14
CA ARG A 440 4.51 -18.64 -12.17
C ARG A 440 5.21 -18.55 -13.51
N ILE A 441 4.49 -18.56 -14.62
CA ILE A 441 5.07 -18.45 -15.97
C ILE A 441 5.64 -17.06 -16.22
N VAL A 442 4.88 -16.01 -15.90
CA VAL A 442 5.26 -14.60 -16.18
C VAL A 442 6.44 -14.15 -15.32
N PHE A 443 6.49 -14.56 -14.06
CA PHE A 443 7.53 -14.15 -13.11
C PHE A 443 8.71 -15.13 -13.01
N ASN A 444 8.70 -16.26 -13.75
CA ASN A 444 9.82 -17.19 -13.74
C ASN A 444 11.10 -16.51 -14.27
N GLY A 445 12.14 -16.42 -13.43
CA GLY A 445 13.41 -15.77 -13.80
C GLY A 445 13.33 -14.25 -13.96
N ALA A 446 12.23 -13.60 -13.56
CA ALA A 446 12.03 -12.16 -13.69
C ALA A 446 12.84 -11.32 -12.68
N TYR A 447 13.36 -11.96 -11.62
CA TYR A 447 14.11 -11.24 -10.61
C TYR A 447 15.44 -10.72 -11.16
N THR A 448 15.54 -9.39 -11.22
CA THR A 448 16.72 -8.68 -11.71
C THR A 448 17.30 -7.74 -10.67
N GLY A 449 16.78 -7.69 -9.44
CA GLY A 449 17.19 -6.73 -8.40
C GLY A 449 18.70 -6.70 -8.15
N GLY A 450 19.31 -7.86 -7.94
CA GLY A 450 20.76 -7.98 -7.79
C GLY A 450 21.53 -7.57 -9.06
N LYS A 451 21.02 -7.89 -10.26
CA LYS A 451 21.64 -7.46 -11.53
C LYS A 451 21.57 -5.94 -11.72
N VAL A 452 20.45 -5.32 -11.32
CA VAL A 452 20.26 -3.87 -11.37
C VAL A 452 21.27 -3.20 -10.45
N LEU A 453 21.31 -3.57 -9.15
CA LEU A 453 22.28 -3.04 -8.18
C LEU A 453 23.71 -3.18 -8.71
N LEU A 454 24.12 -4.38 -9.13
CA LEU A 454 25.45 -4.64 -9.65
C LEU A 454 25.76 -3.95 -11.00
N SER A 455 24.78 -3.29 -11.64
CA SER A 455 24.97 -2.53 -12.88
C SER A 455 24.90 -1.02 -12.70
N MET A 456 24.60 -0.54 -11.48
CA MET A 456 24.40 0.89 -11.21
C MET A 456 25.70 1.68 -11.47
N PRO A 457 25.66 2.71 -12.35
CA PRO A 457 26.77 3.64 -12.49
C PRO A 457 26.74 4.71 -11.39
N LEU A 458 27.83 5.46 -11.26
CA LEU A 458 27.85 6.74 -10.52
C LEU A 458 26.81 7.71 -11.09
N LEU A 459 26.16 8.47 -10.20
CA LEU A 459 25.18 9.50 -10.55
C LEU A 459 25.86 10.66 -11.29
N SER A 460 27.01 11.07 -10.78
CA SER A 460 27.79 12.17 -11.33
C SER A 460 28.95 11.67 -12.18
N LYS A 461 29.45 12.53 -13.08
CA LYS A 461 30.68 12.22 -13.83
C LYS A 461 31.85 12.05 -12.85
N PRO A 462 32.58 10.92 -12.91
CA PRO A 462 33.70 10.68 -12.01
C PRO A 462 34.82 11.69 -12.27
N VAL A 463 35.47 12.12 -11.20
CA VAL A 463 36.73 12.87 -11.26
C VAL A 463 37.85 11.91 -11.69
N ARG A 464 38.93 12.45 -12.29
CA ARG A 464 40.10 11.64 -12.68
C ARG A 464 40.64 10.91 -11.45
N HIS A 465 40.68 9.59 -11.53
CA HIS A 465 41.07 8.73 -10.41
C HIS A 465 41.93 7.54 -10.89
N ARG A 466 42.63 6.91 -9.94
CA ARG A 466 43.31 5.62 -10.13
C ARG A 466 43.25 4.80 -8.85
N ILE A 467 43.28 3.48 -8.98
CA ILE A 467 43.44 2.57 -7.84
C ILE A 467 44.93 2.27 -7.68
N VAL A 468 45.47 2.49 -6.49
CA VAL A 468 46.89 2.25 -6.18
C VAL A 468 47.04 1.02 -5.27
N LYS A 469 48.25 0.46 -5.22
CA LYS A 469 48.54 -0.65 -4.29
C LYS A 469 48.48 -0.15 -2.84
N PRO A 470 48.04 -0.98 -1.88
CA PRO A 470 48.11 -0.64 -0.47
C PRO A 470 49.54 -0.26 -0.05
N GLY A 471 49.69 0.87 0.62
CA GLY A 471 50.95 1.33 1.17
C GLY A 471 50.88 2.77 1.68
N PRO A 472 51.92 3.23 2.41
CA PRO A 472 52.01 4.60 2.93
C PRO A 472 51.87 5.65 1.83
N ASN A 473 51.44 6.86 2.22
CA ASN A 473 51.42 7.99 1.31
C ASN A 473 52.87 8.29 0.84
N PRO A 474 53.16 8.29 -0.47
CA PRO A 474 54.50 8.58 -0.97
C PRO A 474 54.93 10.03 -0.70
N VAL A 475 53.97 10.92 -0.44
CA VAL A 475 54.22 12.32 -0.07
C VAL A 475 53.94 12.50 1.42
N LEU A 476 55.02 12.60 2.20
CA LEU A 476 54.95 12.88 3.63
C LEU A 476 54.44 14.31 3.89
N LEU A 477 53.82 14.50 5.06
CA LEU A 477 53.48 15.83 5.57
C LEU A 477 54.75 16.58 5.95
N GLU A 478 54.90 17.81 5.46
CA GLU A 478 55.98 18.69 5.89
C GLU A 478 55.77 19.15 7.36
N PRO A 479 56.83 19.50 8.11
CA PRO A 479 56.67 19.97 9.50
C PRO A 479 55.72 21.17 9.59
N GLY A 480 54.58 21.00 10.28
CA GLY A 480 53.55 22.02 10.42
C GLY A 480 52.54 22.10 9.27
N GLU A 481 52.71 21.32 8.20
CA GLU A 481 51.74 21.20 7.09
C GLU A 481 50.52 20.39 7.55
N SER A 482 49.33 20.91 7.25
CA SER A 482 48.07 20.19 7.44
C SER A 482 47.79 19.26 6.27
N ARG A 483 47.01 18.19 6.49
CA ARG A 483 46.60 17.27 5.43
C ARG A 483 45.87 17.96 4.27
N MET A 484 45.07 18.99 4.56
CA MET A 484 44.44 19.82 3.54
C MET A 484 45.46 20.56 2.66
N GLU A 485 46.53 21.10 3.25
CA GLU A 485 47.61 21.77 2.51
C GLU A 485 48.35 20.77 1.61
N ARG A 486 48.65 19.55 2.11
CA ARG A 486 49.23 18.47 1.30
C ARG A 486 48.35 18.10 0.11
N ILE A 487 47.04 17.93 0.32
CA ILE A 487 46.08 17.60 -0.74
C ILE A 487 46.07 18.70 -1.81
N ARG A 488 46.07 19.97 -1.40
CA ARG A 488 46.12 21.11 -2.32
C ARG A 488 47.45 21.21 -3.08
N ARG A 489 48.57 21.00 -2.39
CA ARG A 489 49.93 21.04 -2.98
C ARG A 489 50.15 19.93 -3.99
N THR A 490 49.70 18.70 -3.70
CA THR A 490 49.86 17.54 -4.57
C THR A 490 48.80 17.46 -5.67
N GLY A 491 47.66 18.13 -5.48
CA GLY A 491 46.49 18.02 -6.34
C GLY A 491 45.87 16.61 -6.34
N VAL A 492 46.12 15.83 -5.29
CA VAL A 492 45.68 14.44 -5.13
C VAL A 492 45.17 14.22 -3.71
N ILE A 493 43.99 13.63 -3.58
CA ILE A 493 43.48 13.08 -2.32
C ILE A 493 43.54 11.55 -2.39
N ARG A 494 44.14 10.92 -1.37
CA ARG A 494 44.15 9.46 -1.22
C ARG A 494 42.95 9.03 -0.39
N ILE A 495 42.07 8.24 -0.98
CA ILE A 495 40.84 7.77 -0.32
C ILE A 495 40.94 6.26 -0.08
N GLY A 496 40.89 5.87 1.20
CA GLY A 496 40.81 4.49 1.62
C GLY A 496 39.43 3.90 1.34
N PHE A 497 39.34 2.72 0.74
CA PHE A 497 38.07 2.01 0.51
C PHE A 497 38.14 0.51 0.81
N HIS A 498 37.00 -0.10 1.12
CA HIS A 498 36.82 -1.55 1.22
C HIS A 498 35.88 -2.04 0.12
N GLU A 499 36.31 -3.00 -0.69
CA GLU A 499 35.59 -3.41 -1.90
C GLU A 499 34.33 -4.26 -1.63
N ASP A 500 34.25 -4.92 -0.47
CA ASP A 500 33.16 -5.83 -0.10
C ASP A 500 32.13 -5.17 0.85
N ASN A 501 31.87 -3.86 0.71
CA ASN A 501 30.91 -3.14 1.57
C ASN A 501 29.74 -2.51 0.80
N MET A 502 28.95 -3.34 0.11
CA MET A 502 27.70 -2.89 -0.52
C MET A 502 26.71 -2.33 0.52
N PRO A 503 25.95 -1.28 0.19
CA PRO A 503 25.94 -0.50 -1.06
C PRO A 503 26.92 0.71 -1.08
N PHE A 504 27.82 0.81 -0.09
CA PHE A 504 28.70 1.97 0.09
C PHE A 504 29.91 1.98 -0.86
N SER A 505 30.55 0.82 -1.05
CA SER A 505 31.74 0.67 -1.89
C SER A 505 31.84 -0.76 -2.42
N TYR A 506 31.82 -0.92 -3.74
CA TYR A 506 31.94 -2.19 -4.44
C TYR A 506 32.27 -2.03 -5.92
N ARG A 507 32.61 -3.13 -6.60
CA ARG A 507 32.75 -3.13 -8.06
C ARG A 507 31.45 -3.51 -8.74
N ASN A 508 31.04 -2.70 -9.71
CA ASN A 508 29.93 -3.05 -10.59
C ASN A 508 30.37 -4.11 -11.63
N THR A 509 29.41 -4.58 -12.42
CA THR A 509 29.59 -5.53 -13.53
C THR A 509 30.53 -5.05 -14.63
N LYS A 510 30.81 -3.75 -14.72
CA LYS A 510 31.79 -3.16 -15.65
C LYS A 510 33.21 -3.11 -15.06
N GLY A 511 33.37 -3.44 -13.77
CA GLY A 511 34.63 -3.36 -13.03
C GLY A 511 34.90 -1.99 -12.41
N ASP A 512 34.00 -1.01 -12.57
CA ASP A 512 34.13 0.32 -11.99
C ASP A 512 33.89 0.27 -10.48
N LEU A 513 34.67 1.05 -9.73
CA LEU A 513 34.46 1.23 -8.29
C LEU A 513 33.30 2.22 -8.06
N VAL A 514 32.23 1.75 -7.45
CA VAL A 514 30.98 2.49 -7.27
C VAL A 514 30.39 2.29 -5.87
N GLY A 515 29.31 3.02 -5.57
CA GLY A 515 28.59 2.96 -4.30
C GLY A 515 28.37 4.34 -3.71
N PHE A 516 27.61 4.40 -2.61
CA PHE A 516 27.28 5.67 -1.94
C PHE A 516 28.55 6.47 -1.58
N ASP A 517 29.50 5.84 -0.89
CA ASP A 517 30.72 6.52 -0.42
C ASP A 517 31.65 6.87 -1.58
N MET A 518 31.61 6.11 -2.68
CA MET A 518 32.38 6.40 -3.89
C MET A 518 31.81 7.60 -4.65
N GLU A 519 30.49 7.77 -4.67
CA GLU A 519 29.83 8.98 -5.18
C GLU A 519 30.24 10.20 -4.34
N MET A 520 30.19 10.07 -3.00
CA MET A 520 30.61 11.12 -2.07
C MET A 520 32.10 11.46 -2.19
N ALA A 521 32.96 10.47 -2.41
CA ALA A 521 34.39 10.67 -2.67
C ALA A 521 34.64 11.50 -3.94
N HIS A 522 33.90 11.21 -5.02
CA HIS A 522 33.96 11.99 -6.24
C HIS A 522 33.41 13.41 -6.08
N ASP A 523 32.37 13.59 -5.27
CA ASP A 523 31.85 14.91 -4.94
C ASP A 523 32.86 15.76 -4.16
N LEU A 524 33.41 15.21 -3.08
CA LEU A 524 34.45 15.87 -2.28
C LEU A 524 35.65 16.30 -3.13
N ALA A 525 36.19 15.39 -3.95
CA ALA A 525 37.33 15.70 -4.79
C ALA A 525 37.03 16.78 -5.84
N ARG A 526 35.79 16.83 -6.34
CA ARG A 526 35.34 17.84 -7.31
C ARG A 526 35.28 19.22 -6.67
N GLU A 527 34.80 19.32 -5.43
CA GLU A 527 34.73 20.59 -4.71
C GLU A 527 36.10 21.12 -4.31
N ILE A 528 37.04 20.22 -3.93
CA ILE A 528 38.41 20.60 -3.64
C ILE A 528 39.20 20.91 -4.93
N GLY A 529 38.80 20.32 -6.07
CA GLY A 529 39.46 20.49 -7.37
C GLY A 529 40.67 19.57 -7.56
N VAL A 530 40.66 18.37 -6.97
CA VAL A 530 41.79 17.42 -6.95
C VAL A 530 41.45 16.08 -7.59
N ARG A 531 42.48 15.28 -7.89
CA ARG A 531 42.33 13.90 -8.40
C ARG A 531 42.28 12.90 -7.24
N ILE A 532 41.73 11.70 -7.48
CA ILE A 532 41.62 10.67 -6.44
C ILE A 532 42.63 9.53 -6.66
N GLU A 533 43.28 9.11 -5.59
CA GLU A 533 43.96 7.83 -5.50
C GLU A 533 43.22 6.91 -4.52
N PHE A 534 42.56 5.88 -5.04
CA PHE A 534 41.87 4.91 -4.21
C PHE A 534 42.86 3.88 -3.67
N VAL A 535 42.90 3.72 -2.34
CA VAL A 535 43.78 2.80 -1.63
C VAL A 535 42.93 1.71 -0.96
N PRO A 536 43.03 0.44 -1.39
CA PRO A 536 42.22 -0.62 -0.79
C PRO A 536 42.72 -0.97 0.62
N PHE A 537 41.79 -1.21 1.55
CA PHE A 537 42.08 -1.68 2.90
C PHE A 537 41.22 -2.88 3.31
N LEU A 538 41.68 -3.61 4.33
CA LEU A 538 40.87 -4.59 5.07
C LEU A 538 40.43 -3.95 6.38
N LEU A 539 39.18 -4.19 6.81
CA LEU A 539 38.65 -3.60 8.04
C LEU A 539 39.49 -3.92 9.27
N ARG A 540 40.18 -5.07 9.28
CA ARG A 540 41.09 -5.52 10.35
C ARG A 540 42.40 -4.72 10.41
N THR A 541 42.81 -4.10 9.31
CA THR A 541 44.06 -3.33 9.20
C THR A 541 43.83 -1.82 9.14
N LEU A 542 42.55 -1.38 9.07
CA LEU A 542 42.16 0.00 8.88
C LEU A 542 42.79 0.95 9.90
N ASP A 543 42.73 0.63 11.19
CA ASP A 543 43.23 1.50 12.27
C ASP A 543 44.73 1.77 12.11
N ARG A 544 45.51 0.71 11.89
CA ARG A 544 46.95 0.81 11.64
C ARG A 544 47.27 1.56 10.35
N GLN A 545 46.50 1.35 9.28
CA GLN A 545 46.74 2.03 8.01
C GLN A 545 46.40 3.53 8.04
N ILE A 546 45.48 3.92 8.93
CA ILE A 546 45.21 5.33 9.23
C ILE A 546 46.41 5.95 9.99
N GLU A 547 46.93 5.23 10.97
CA GLU A 547 48.11 5.65 11.76
C GLU A 547 49.38 5.76 10.90
N ASP A 548 49.60 4.78 10.02
CA ASP A 548 50.72 4.71 9.07
C ASP A 548 50.55 5.66 7.85
N ASP A 549 49.52 6.53 7.86
CA ASP A 549 49.23 7.53 6.82
C ASP A 549 49.15 6.93 5.39
N HIS A 550 48.46 5.79 5.23
CA HIS A 550 48.28 5.16 3.91
C HIS A 550 47.35 5.97 2.99
N PHE A 551 46.38 6.68 3.56
CA PHE A 551 45.39 7.49 2.86
C PHE A 551 44.95 8.68 3.73
N ASP A 552 44.47 9.74 3.07
CA ASP A 552 44.07 10.98 3.72
C ASP A 552 42.71 10.85 4.43
N LEU A 553 41.81 10.03 3.88
CA LEU A 553 40.44 9.85 4.36
C LEU A 553 39.96 8.45 4.01
N ALA A 554 39.27 7.75 4.92
CA ALA A 554 38.61 6.49 4.61
C ALA A 554 37.10 6.70 4.41
N MET A 555 36.59 6.20 3.29
CA MET A 555 35.18 6.30 2.90
C MET A 555 34.71 4.92 2.46
N SER A 556 34.05 4.20 3.36
CA SER A 556 33.48 2.88 3.04
C SER A 556 32.42 2.41 4.06
N GLY A 557 31.44 3.23 4.44
CA GLY A 557 30.33 2.85 5.32
C GLY A 557 30.76 2.48 6.73
N LEU A 558 31.66 3.27 7.32
CA LEU A 558 32.37 2.93 8.55
C LEU A 558 31.65 3.46 9.79
N ALA A 559 31.32 2.56 10.72
CA ALA A 559 30.75 2.95 12.01
C ALA A 559 31.80 3.62 12.92
N GLY A 560 31.43 4.74 13.54
CA GLY A 560 32.26 5.40 14.55
C GLY A 560 32.18 4.69 15.90
N SER A 561 33.31 4.57 16.60
CA SER A 561 33.36 3.97 17.94
C SER A 561 34.30 4.75 18.88
N LEU A 562 34.00 4.77 20.18
CA LEU A 562 34.83 5.47 21.18
C LEU A 562 36.26 4.91 21.22
N ASP A 563 36.43 3.59 21.13
CA ASP A 563 37.77 2.97 21.10
C ASP A 563 38.63 3.45 19.93
N ARG A 564 38.02 3.69 18.77
CA ARG A 564 38.71 4.13 17.56
C ARG A 564 38.97 5.65 17.57
N TYR A 565 38.25 6.41 18.39
CA TYR A 565 38.51 7.85 18.58
C TYR A 565 39.91 8.12 19.17
N GLY A 566 40.48 7.15 19.89
CA GLY A 566 41.86 7.23 20.38
C GLY A 566 42.93 7.03 19.30
N GLN A 567 42.56 6.51 18.12
CA GLN A 567 43.49 6.11 17.05
C GLN A 567 43.27 6.89 15.74
N ALA A 568 42.12 7.54 15.58
CA ALA A 568 41.77 8.35 14.42
C ALA A 568 40.87 9.53 14.81
N ARG A 569 40.82 10.55 13.96
CA ARG A 569 39.80 11.61 14.00
C ARG A 569 38.60 11.20 13.15
N PHE A 570 37.41 11.59 13.57
CA PHE A 570 36.17 11.36 12.81
C PHE A 570 35.54 12.67 12.38
N THR A 571 34.91 12.63 11.22
CA THR A 571 33.92 13.63 10.87
C THR A 571 32.69 13.54 11.79
N LYS A 572 31.83 14.56 11.73
CA LYS A 572 30.44 14.39 12.14
C LYS A 572 29.81 13.22 11.36
N PRO A 573 28.81 12.53 11.92
CA PRO A 573 28.14 11.46 11.20
C PRO A 573 27.48 12.00 9.92
N TYR A 574 27.62 11.29 8.81
CA TYR A 574 26.95 11.62 7.54
C TYR A 574 25.69 10.79 7.33
N LEU A 575 25.57 9.65 8.02
CA LEU A 575 24.40 8.78 8.08
C LEU A 575 24.32 8.13 9.46
N SER A 576 23.13 7.61 9.79
CA SER A 576 22.87 6.82 10.98
C SER A 576 22.20 5.53 10.54
N SER A 577 22.80 4.38 10.87
CA SER A 577 22.38 3.07 10.37
C SER A 577 21.99 2.15 11.52
N ALA A 578 20.78 1.58 11.45
CA ALA A 578 20.31 0.62 12.44
C ALA A 578 21.02 -0.74 12.31
N THR A 579 21.14 -1.46 13.42
CA THR A 579 21.65 -2.84 13.40
C THR A 579 20.57 -3.81 12.92
N ALA A 580 20.97 -4.78 12.10
CA ALA A 580 20.08 -5.78 11.52
C ALA A 580 20.70 -7.19 11.58
N LEU A 581 19.82 -8.19 11.45
CA LEU A 581 20.16 -9.59 11.25
C LEU A 581 19.69 -9.99 9.85
N ALA A 582 20.59 -10.47 9.00
CA ALA A 582 20.21 -11.14 7.76
C ALA A 582 20.08 -12.65 8.02
N ALA A 583 18.90 -13.20 7.80
CA ALA A 583 18.61 -14.63 7.97
C ALA A 583 17.74 -15.12 6.82
N LEU A 584 17.42 -16.42 6.77
CA LEU A 584 16.51 -16.91 5.74
C LEU A 584 15.10 -16.32 5.95
N ASP A 585 14.42 -16.01 4.86
CA ASP A 585 13.08 -15.39 4.82
C ASP A 585 11.99 -16.04 5.71
N HIS A 586 12.07 -17.36 5.91
CA HIS A 586 11.15 -18.12 6.74
C HIS A 586 11.49 -18.07 8.24
N GLN A 587 12.63 -17.52 8.65
CA GLN A 587 13.08 -17.45 10.05
C GLN A 587 12.62 -16.16 10.73
N ARG A 588 11.29 -15.98 10.83
CA ARG A 588 10.66 -14.76 11.36
C ARG A 588 10.91 -14.53 12.85
N GLU A 589 11.38 -15.53 13.58
CA GLU A 589 11.77 -15.41 14.98
C GLU A 589 12.87 -14.35 15.19
N PHE A 590 13.68 -14.05 14.16
CA PHE A 590 14.67 -12.98 14.20
C PHE A 590 14.06 -11.56 14.17
N ALA A 591 12.75 -11.41 13.92
CA ALA A 591 12.07 -10.12 13.87
C ALA A 591 11.89 -9.46 15.24
N THR A 592 11.87 -10.23 16.33
CA THR A 592 11.66 -9.72 17.69
C THR A 592 12.70 -10.26 18.66
N LEU A 593 12.98 -9.52 19.74
CA LEU A 593 13.92 -9.98 20.77
C LEU A 593 13.42 -11.23 21.48
N GLU A 594 12.11 -11.33 21.71
CA GLU A 594 11.46 -12.50 22.31
C GLU A 594 11.57 -13.73 21.40
N GLY A 595 11.44 -13.54 20.08
CA GLY A 595 11.61 -14.59 19.09
C GLY A 595 13.03 -15.15 19.10
N ILE A 596 14.04 -14.28 19.12
CA ILE A 596 15.46 -14.68 19.22
C ILE A 596 15.70 -15.48 20.51
N ALA A 597 15.17 -15.01 21.64
CA ALA A 597 15.34 -15.69 22.93
C ALA A 597 14.62 -17.06 23.00
N SER A 598 13.55 -17.26 22.23
CA SER A 598 12.77 -18.50 22.19
C SER A 598 13.46 -19.63 21.43
N LEU A 599 14.43 -19.31 20.58
CA LEU A 599 15.18 -20.28 19.80
C LEU A 599 16.19 -21.04 20.66
N GLY A 600 16.60 -22.22 20.20
CA GLY A 600 17.73 -22.96 20.76
C GLY A 600 19.07 -22.24 20.56
N ARG A 601 20.19 -22.94 20.71
CA ARG A 601 21.52 -22.35 20.47
C ARG A 601 21.65 -21.88 19.02
N ILE A 602 21.87 -20.58 18.82
CA ILE A 602 21.96 -19.91 17.52
C ILE A 602 23.42 -19.55 17.24
N ARG A 603 23.88 -19.76 16.01
CA ARG A 603 25.19 -19.32 15.52
C ARG A 603 25.02 -18.13 14.58
N VAL A 604 25.51 -16.96 14.96
CA VAL A 604 25.39 -15.72 14.20
C VAL A 604 26.76 -15.30 13.68
N GLY A 605 26.88 -15.20 12.35
CA GLY A 605 28.06 -14.68 11.69
C GLY A 605 28.21 -13.19 11.91
N ILE A 606 29.43 -12.71 12.15
CA ILE A 606 29.75 -11.30 12.29
C ILE A 606 30.95 -10.96 11.43
N HIS A 607 30.83 -9.88 10.65
CA HIS A 607 31.97 -9.27 10.01
C HIS A 607 32.80 -8.44 11.02
N PRO A 608 34.14 -8.45 10.95
CA PRO A 608 35.00 -7.73 11.90
C PRO A 608 34.68 -6.24 12.06
N GLY A 609 34.17 -5.61 11.00
CA GLY A 609 33.77 -4.20 11.02
C GLY A 609 32.58 -3.87 11.92
N VAL A 610 31.80 -4.87 12.34
CA VAL A 610 30.60 -4.70 13.19
C VAL A 610 30.65 -5.55 14.47
N ARG A 611 31.84 -6.07 14.82
CA ARG A 611 32.04 -6.98 15.97
C ARG A 611 31.81 -6.29 17.32
N ARG A 612 32.27 -5.05 17.46
CA ARG A 612 32.17 -4.31 18.72
C ARG A 612 30.71 -3.98 19.05
N GLU A 613 29.94 -3.70 18.02
CA GLU A 613 28.53 -3.35 18.07
C GLU A 613 27.68 -4.57 18.46
N ALA A 614 28.02 -5.74 17.93
CA ALA A 614 27.41 -7.00 18.34
C ALA A 614 27.70 -7.32 19.83
N ASP A 615 28.94 -7.07 20.28
CA ASP A 615 29.32 -7.24 21.69
C ASP A 615 28.59 -6.24 22.61
N LEU A 616 28.40 -4.98 22.17
CA LEU A 616 27.62 -3.96 22.88
C LEU A 616 26.14 -4.39 23.04
N ILE A 617 25.52 -4.89 21.97
CA ILE A 617 24.13 -5.38 22.01
C ILE A 617 24.00 -6.54 22.98
N ARG A 618 24.92 -7.51 22.93
CA ARG A 618 24.94 -8.65 23.85
C ARG A 618 25.08 -8.20 25.30
N SER A 619 25.89 -7.19 25.58
CA SER A 619 26.04 -6.62 26.92
C SER A 619 24.78 -5.88 27.40
N ARG A 620 24.05 -5.21 26.49
CA ARG A 620 22.85 -4.44 26.84
C ARG A 620 21.60 -5.31 26.99
N TYR A 621 21.54 -6.41 26.25
CA TYR A 621 20.39 -7.33 26.20
C TYR A 621 20.80 -8.79 26.49
N PRO A 622 21.45 -9.08 27.63
CA PRO A 622 22.05 -10.39 27.90
C PRO A 622 21.01 -11.51 27.94
N SER A 623 19.80 -11.24 28.47
CA SER A 623 18.73 -12.23 28.55
C SER A 623 18.26 -12.71 27.17
N TYR A 624 18.23 -11.83 26.17
CA TYR A 624 17.73 -12.12 24.83
C TYR A 624 18.79 -12.72 23.89
N PHE A 625 20.08 -12.51 24.19
CA PHE A 625 21.21 -12.99 23.38
C PHE A 625 22.03 -14.09 24.08
N SER A 626 21.52 -14.66 25.17
CA SER A 626 22.22 -15.70 25.96
C SER A 626 22.43 -17.00 25.18
N ASN A 627 21.55 -17.30 24.23
CA ASN A 627 21.58 -18.45 23.32
C ASN A 627 22.36 -18.17 22.01
N VAL A 628 22.92 -16.97 21.83
CA VAL A 628 23.61 -16.55 20.59
C VAL A 628 25.12 -16.71 20.70
N GLU A 629 25.69 -17.48 19.79
CA GLU A 629 27.13 -17.64 19.60
C GLU A 629 27.60 -16.86 18.36
N PHE A 630 28.55 -15.97 18.58
CA PHE A 630 29.07 -15.07 17.56
C PHE A 630 30.33 -15.62 16.89
N ILE A 631 30.29 -15.75 15.56
CA ILE A 631 31.36 -16.36 14.75
C ILE A 631 31.92 -15.32 13.78
N ASN A 632 33.23 -15.14 13.77
CA ASN A 632 33.88 -14.16 12.92
C ASN A 632 33.94 -14.65 11.47
N LEU A 633 33.49 -13.81 10.54
CA LEU A 633 33.56 -14.03 9.10
C LEU A 633 34.73 -13.26 8.46
N ASN A 634 35.17 -13.70 7.28
CA ASN A 634 36.17 -12.98 6.51
C ASN A 634 35.54 -11.98 5.53
N SER A 635 34.43 -12.37 4.89
CA SER A 635 33.60 -11.51 4.06
C SER A 635 32.11 -11.73 4.36
N TYR A 636 31.28 -10.71 4.12
CA TYR A 636 29.83 -10.87 4.14
C TYR A 636 29.36 -11.94 3.13
N ARG A 637 30.07 -12.06 2.00
CA ARG A 637 29.80 -13.03 0.94
C ARG A 637 29.85 -14.48 1.43
N ASP A 638 30.72 -14.79 2.39
CA ASP A 638 30.92 -16.16 2.89
C ASP A 638 29.62 -16.73 3.51
N PHE A 639 28.86 -15.90 4.21
CA PHE A 639 27.57 -16.27 4.80
C PHE A 639 26.53 -16.62 3.73
N PHE A 640 26.43 -15.82 2.67
CA PHE A 640 25.43 -15.99 1.63
C PHE A 640 25.76 -17.12 0.65
N GLU A 641 27.05 -17.35 0.35
CA GLU A 641 27.49 -18.43 -0.55
C GLU A 641 27.61 -19.80 0.15
N ARG A 642 27.43 -19.87 1.47
CA ARG A 642 27.45 -21.10 2.30
C ARG A 642 28.68 -22.01 2.05
N LYS A 643 29.87 -21.43 1.85
CA LYS A 643 31.13 -22.19 1.69
C LYS A 643 31.71 -22.57 3.07
N GLY A 644 32.31 -23.75 3.22
CA GLY A 644 33.06 -24.15 4.44
C GLY A 644 32.23 -24.64 5.65
N GLU A 645 32.79 -24.49 6.87
CA GLU A 645 32.13 -24.77 8.18
C GLU A 645 30.91 -23.86 8.46
N ASP A 646 30.70 -22.85 7.60
CA ASP A 646 29.68 -21.80 7.68
C ASP A 646 28.29 -22.24 7.21
N LYS A 647 28.13 -23.49 6.75
CA LYS A 647 26.82 -24.12 6.47
C LYS A 647 25.89 -24.22 7.69
N ARG A 648 26.40 -23.92 8.89
CA ARG A 648 25.69 -24.02 10.18
C ARG A 648 25.36 -22.64 10.79
N LEU A 649 25.55 -21.53 10.07
CA LEU A 649 25.16 -20.20 10.55
C LEU A 649 23.66 -19.99 10.36
N ASN A 650 22.98 -19.46 11.38
CA ASN A 650 21.55 -19.17 11.34
C ASN A 650 21.28 -17.76 10.81
N ALA A 651 22.11 -16.78 11.18
CA ALA A 651 21.96 -15.40 10.77
C ALA A 651 23.31 -14.71 10.63
N LEU A 652 23.31 -13.53 10.02
CA LEU A 652 24.43 -12.62 9.86
C LEU A 652 24.09 -11.29 10.53
N PHE A 653 24.93 -10.85 11.47
CA PHE A 653 24.83 -9.51 12.05
C PHE A 653 25.43 -8.48 11.09
N THR A 654 24.66 -7.44 10.78
CA THR A 654 25.00 -6.43 9.78
C THR A 654 24.32 -5.09 10.08
N LEU A 655 24.64 -4.08 9.28
CA LEU A 655 23.89 -2.83 9.21
C LEU A 655 22.68 -2.99 8.29
N ALA A 656 21.58 -2.29 8.58
CA ALA A 656 20.32 -2.47 7.85
C ALA A 656 20.46 -2.22 6.34
N GLU A 657 21.14 -1.13 5.95
CA GLU A 657 21.40 -0.80 4.54
C GLU A 657 22.30 -1.83 3.86
N GLY A 658 23.37 -2.26 4.54
CA GLY A 658 24.32 -3.25 4.02
C GLY A 658 23.66 -4.62 3.83
N GLY A 659 22.93 -5.08 4.85
CA GLY A 659 22.15 -6.31 4.80
C GLY A 659 21.14 -6.31 3.64
N ALA A 660 20.37 -5.22 3.49
CA ALA A 660 19.40 -5.08 2.39
C ALA A 660 20.05 -5.17 1.01
N ALA A 661 21.23 -4.57 0.84
CA ALA A 661 21.95 -4.64 -0.43
C ALA A 661 22.39 -6.07 -0.76
N TRP A 662 22.78 -6.86 0.24
CA TRP A 662 23.13 -8.26 0.04
C TRP A 662 21.92 -9.16 -0.24
N THR A 663 20.77 -8.91 0.39
CA THR A 663 19.52 -9.66 0.09
C THR A 663 19.01 -9.40 -1.32
N LEU A 664 19.36 -8.27 -1.93
CA LEU A 664 19.09 -8.04 -3.36
C LEU A 664 19.84 -9.04 -4.26
N ILE A 665 21.03 -9.49 -3.86
CA ILE A 665 21.82 -10.45 -4.63
C ILE A 665 21.43 -11.88 -4.24
N TYR A 666 21.07 -12.09 -2.97
CA TYR A 666 20.68 -13.37 -2.39
C TYR A 666 19.23 -13.31 -1.88
N PRO A 667 18.23 -13.40 -2.78
CA PRO A 667 16.83 -13.13 -2.46
C PRO A 667 16.18 -14.12 -1.48
N MET A 668 16.82 -15.26 -1.18
CA MET A 668 16.33 -16.19 -0.15
C MET A 668 16.58 -15.70 1.29
N TYR A 669 17.26 -14.56 1.45
CA TYR A 669 17.56 -13.97 2.74
C TYR A 669 16.77 -12.68 2.92
N GLN A 670 16.38 -12.39 4.16
CA GLN A 670 15.69 -11.18 4.58
C GLN A 670 16.46 -10.50 5.72
N ILE A 671 16.34 -9.18 5.80
CA ILE A 671 16.81 -8.41 6.95
C ILE A 671 15.72 -8.28 8.01
N TYR A 672 16.12 -8.50 9.26
CA TYR A 672 15.32 -8.33 10.46
C TYR A 672 15.96 -7.28 11.36
N THR A 673 15.16 -6.37 11.89
CA THR A 673 15.61 -5.26 12.75
C THR A 673 14.93 -5.34 14.11
N PRO A 674 15.27 -6.35 14.95
CA PRO A 674 14.58 -6.61 16.22
C PRO A 674 14.71 -5.47 17.24
N LEU A 675 15.70 -4.59 17.05
CA LEU A 675 15.94 -3.43 17.89
C LEU A 675 15.35 -2.13 17.29
N GLY A 676 14.81 -2.17 16.07
CA GLY A 676 14.37 -0.98 15.33
C GLY A 676 15.43 0.14 15.34
N ASN A 677 15.00 1.36 15.64
CA ASN A 677 15.88 2.53 15.83
C ASN A 677 16.51 2.65 17.23
N SER A 678 16.32 1.67 18.13
CA SER A 678 16.80 1.78 19.52
C SER A 678 18.32 1.81 19.63
N ILE A 679 19.01 1.21 18.64
CA ILE A 679 20.46 1.25 18.49
C ILE A 679 20.77 1.59 17.03
N SER A 680 21.16 2.84 16.81
CA SER A 680 21.64 3.31 15.52
C SER A 680 23.13 3.67 15.63
N LEU A 681 23.87 3.30 14.60
CA LEU A 681 25.31 3.46 14.52
C LEU A 681 25.64 4.65 13.61
N PRO A 682 26.36 5.66 14.12
CA PRO A 682 26.77 6.79 13.31
C PRO A 682 27.84 6.35 12.31
N LEU A 683 27.57 6.54 11.02
CA LEU A 683 28.58 6.34 9.97
C LEU A 683 29.41 7.62 9.84
N VAL A 684 30.73 7.47 9.87
CA VAL A 684 31.70 8.56 9.89
C VAL A 684 32.80 8.32 8.86
N TYR A 685 33.50 9.38 8.45
CA TYR A 685 34.73 9.25 7.67
C TYR A 685 35.96 9.42 8.58
N PRO A 686 36.69 8.34 8.89
CA PRO A 686 37.88 8.43 9.70
C PRO A 686 39.09 8.91 8.90
N HIS A 687 39.94 9.69 9.56
CA HIS A 687 41.24 10.12 9.04
C HIS A 687 42.30 10.15 10.16
N GLY A 688 43.57 10.17 9.76
CA GLY A 688 44.70 10.19 10.70
C GLY A 688 44.73 11.46 11.54
N PHE A 689 45.43 11.43 12.67
CA PHE A 689 45.67 12.64 13.44
C PHE A 689 46.44 13.66 12.58
N ASP A 690 46.06 14.93 12.71
CA ASP A 690 46.78 16.08 12.19
C ASP A 690 47.17 16.97 13.37
N ASN A 691 48.19 17.80 13.17
CA ASN A 691 48.56 18.85 14.13
C ASN A 691 47.48 19.93 14.29
N ASP A 692 46.44 19.93 13.42
CA ASP A 692 45.37 20.91 13.39
C ASP A 692 44.00 20.26 13.08
N CYS A 693 42.93 20.78 13.66
CA CYS A 693 41.54 20.37 13.40
C CYS A 693 40.95 20.95 12.10
N ARG A 694 41.68 21.78 11.34
CA ARG A 694 41.23 22.41 10.08
C ARG A 694 40.66 21.41 9.06
N PHE A 695 41.30 20.25 8.87
CA PHE A 695 40.82 19.25 7.90
C PHE A 695 39.48 18.64 8.36
N THR A 696 39.36 18.25 9.63
CA THR A 696 38.10 17.76 10.22
C THR A 696 37.00 18.82 10.15
N GLY A 697 37.32 20.09 10.46
CA GLY A 697 36.39 21.20 10.38
C GLY A 697 35.87 21.44 8.96
N PHE A 698 36.75 21.37 7.96
CA PHE A 698 36.35 21.43 6.55
C PHE A 698 35.41 20.28 6.18
N LEU A 699 35.76 19.04 6.51
CA LEU A 699 34.92 17.87 6.20
C LEU A 699 33.55 17.94 6.89
N ASN A 700 33.49 18.41 8.13
CA ASN A 700 32.24 18.58 8.86
C ASN A 700 31.35 19.63 8.20
N TYR A 701 31.93 20.76 7.78
CA TYR A 701 31.18 21.80 7.07
C TYR A 701 30.71 21.30 5.69
N TRP A 702 31.57 20.57 4.97
CA TRP A 702 31.20 19.92 3.72
C TRP A 702 30.01 18.97 3.88
N ILE A 703 30.02 18.08 4.88
CA ILE A 703 28.89 17.18 5.14
C ILE A 703 27.61 17.99 5.42
N THR A 704 27.68 19.07 6.20
CA THR A 704 26.51 19.96 6.44
C THR A 704 25.98 20.55 5.14
N LEU A 705 26.85 21.07 4.27
CA LEU A 705 26.44 21.60 2.97
C LEU A 705 25.75 20.53 2.11
N LYS A 706 26.25 19.29 2.14
CA LYS A 706 25.69 18.17 1.37
C LYS A 706 24.39 17.60 1.93
N GLU A 707 24.14 17.79 3.21
CA GLU A 707 22.84 17.54 3.84
C GLU A 707 21.84 18.61 3.38
N ASP A 708 22.22 19.89 3.46
CA ASP A 708 21.36 21.03 3.17
C ASP A 708 21.02 21.16 1.67
N ASP A 709 21.97 20.89 0.77
CA ASP A 709 21.76 20.92 -0.69
C ASP A 709 21.07 19.64 -1.22
N GLY A 710 20.82 18.66 -0.35
CA GLY A 710 20.16 17.40 -0.66
C GLY A 710 21.03 16.40 -1.46
N THR A 711 22.33 16.61 -1.58
CA THR A 711 23.25 15.67 -2.27
C THR A 711 23.33 14.34 -1.55
N ILE A 712 23.48 14.34 -0.22
CA ILE A 712 23.46 13.10 0.58
C ILE A 712 22.12 12.38 0.42
N LYS A 713 21.01 13.12 0.44
CA LYS A 713 19.68 12.55 0.24
C LYS A 713 19.53 11.91 -1.14
N ARG A 714 19.97 12.58 -2.21
CA ARG A 714 19.93 12.03 -3.58
C ARG A 714 20.79 10.77 -3.72
N ALA A 715 22.00 10.77 -3.15
CA ALA A 715 22.86 9.60 -3.13
C ALA A 715 22.21 8.45 -2.34
N TYR A 716 21.53 8.75 -1.22
CA TYR A 716 20.83 7.78 -0.39
C TYR A 716 19.63 7.18 -1.13
N ASP A 717 18.78 8.03 -1.71
CA ASP A 717 17.61 7.63 -2.51
C ASP A 717 18.04 6.69 -3.66
N TYR A 718 19.16 6.96 -4.32
CA TYR A 718 19.67 6.14 -5.43
C TYR A 718 20.33 4.84 -4.96
N TRP A 719 21.37 4.92 -4.11
CA TRP A 719 22.19 3.76 -3.75
C TRP A 719 21.56 2.85 -2.69
N ILE A 720 20.77 3.41 -1.78
CA ILE A 720 20.19 2.68 -0.64
C ILE A 720 18.75 2.28 -0.95
N LEU A 721 17.92 3.23 -1.40
CA LEU A 721 16.50 2.99 -1.67
C LEU A 721 16.21 2.55 -3.11
N GLY A 722 17.20 2.58 -4.01
CA GLY A 722 17.03 2.17 -5.41
C GLY A 722 16.13 3.09 -6.24
N LYS A 723 15.81 4.30 -5.76
CA LYS A 723 14.96 5.27 -6.47
C LYS A 723 15.70 5.81 -7.69
N ASP A 724 14.98 5.93 -8.80
CA ASP A 724 15.50 6.40 -10.10
C ASP A 724 16.67 5.55 -10.70
N ALA A 725 16.90 4.33 -10.19
CA ALA A 725 17.83 3.36 -10.80
C ALA A 725 17.45 3.01 -12.25
N LYS A 726 16.17 3.17 -12.61
CA LYS A 726 15.69 3.27 -13.98
C LYS A 726 15.34 4.74 -14.27
N LYS A 727 15.93 5.33 -15.33
CA LYS A 727 15.57 6.68 -15.79
C LYS A 727 14.06 6.78 -16.01
N LYS A 728 13.39 7.74 -15.35
CA LYS A 728 11.98 8.11 -15.63
C LYS A 728 11.86 8.50 -17.10
N LYS A 729 11.27 7.63 -17.92
CA LYS A 729 10.91 7.96 -19.30
C LYS A 729 9.63 8.79 -19.28
N PRO A 730 9.52 9.85 -20.11
CA PRO A 730 8.26 10.55 -20.29
C PRO A 730 7.17 9.56 -20.70
N ARG A 731 5.97 9.71 -20.13
CA ARG A 731 4.85 8.77 -20.30
C ARG A 731 4.51 8.57 -21.77
N TRP A 732 4.17 7.33 -22.14
CA TRP A 732 3.56 7.03 -23.43
C TRP A 732 2.18 7.69 -23.55
N SER A 733 1.97 8.50 -24.59
CA SER A 733 0.67 9.04 -24.96
C SER A 733 0.54 9.12 -26.48
N ILE A 734 -0.68 9.10 -27.00
CA ILE A 734 -0.89 9.20 -28.46
C ILE A 734 -0.28 10.51 -28.98
N ILE A 735 -0.46 11.61 -28.26
CA ILE A 735 0.04 12.92 -28.68
C ILE A 735 1.58 13.01 -28.71
N ARG A 736 2.29 12.37 -27.78
CA ARG A 736 3.76 12.42 -27.67
C ARG A 736 4.44 11.32 -28.50
N ASN A 737 3.93 10.10 -28.45
CA ASN A 737 4.63 8.91 -28.96
C ASN A 737 4.15 8.44 -30.33
N LEU A 738 2.92 8.80 -30.72
CA LEU A 738 2.33 8.44 -32.00
C LEU A 738 2.29 9.64 -32.95
N LEU A 739 1.89 10.81 -32.44
CA LEU A 739 1.74 12.04 -33.23
C LEU A 739 2.95 12.99 -33.12
N HIS A 740 3.79 12.83 -32.09
CA HIS A 740 4.97 13.70 -31.83
C HIS A 740 4.65 15.20 -31.75
N TRP A 741 3.45 15.58 -31.29
CA TRP A 741 3.03 16.99 -31.18
C TRP A 741 3.56 17.68 -29.91
N VAL A 742 4.03 16.91 -28.94
CA VAL A 742 4.58 17.41 -27.67
C VAL A 742 5.81 16.57 -27.33
N ASN A 743 6.88 17.23 -26.87
CA ASN A 743 8.13 16.58 -26.48
C ASN A 743 8.04 15.87 -25.12
#